data_AF-A0A0S8IT21-F1
#
_entry.id   AF-A0A0S8IT21-F1
#
_cell.length_a   1.000
_cell.length_b   1.000
_cell.length_c   1.000
_cell.angle_alpha   90.00
_cell.angle_beta   90.00
_cell.angle_gamma   90.00
#
_symmetry.space_group_name_H-M   'P 1'
#
loop_
_entity.id
_entity.type
_entity.pdbx_description
1 polymer ?
#
loop_
_entity_poly.entity_id
_entity_poly.type
_entity_poly.pdbx_seq_one_letter_code
_entity_poly.pdbx_strand_id
1 'polypeptide(L)'
;MKNCGKFVVLLMVMLMANSVMVNADDGEINVPIPVGTYDITQTPQGQEIKVENFGRLLIPGKPNLPSKIFPIAIPPGALVAEVSFDLGEGIVLPGAYQIAPSSLPRVIGQEDPVLYQQDLQTYEQNYNSVYGSDEPYPASVGELVRTAGYRKYNLVDVRVTPFTYRPQSGQLTYYPEITVNISYTFPRDFSSDDIIIDHRPRTERIAEEFVLNYHEAQSWYPRVTGTKENYDFVIITLDLLTLSVAPLVDWETIKGRSVQVVTTSWINSNYTGYDLAEKMRNFLREKYPSGEWGIEDVLLVGDYDDVPMRRCWQDLGYGMPETDLYYAELSLPDNQSWDADGDRRWGENSDPIDFYSEVNVGRIPWSQPSTVLSICEKSVAYEQNNDPAFKKNILLLGAFFWPDTDNAVLMELKVDQPWMSDWTMTRMYEQGYSSYPMDYNLTFNNVRSVWSSGQYAFVNWAGHGSPYSSHIYYYTGEGFATTSTCPYLNDDYPAIIFADACSNSDTDYPNIGREMLKQGSVGFLGATKVAYGRGAWDDPYDGSSQSLDYFFTTSVTSGNYTQGEAHQWALRHMYLNGLWYMVKFEMFEWGAFWGNPDLGMAPVITNYPPEIPVLPSGATKGDPEIEYDFSSNTTDPEGDKIFYLFDWGDGTDSDWLGPYNSGDICTTSHTWSNSGIYYVKVKAKDTYDGESAWSDSLSVAIYISGDCNSDAIMDLEDVLYLINYLYKGGPAPDPLEAGDASCDGVVDLEDVLYLINYLYKSGPVPSC
;
A
#
# COMPACT_ATOMS: atom_id res chain seq x y z
N MET A 1 -62.10 -34.21 5.96
CA MET A 1 -61.76 -34.59 7.35
C MET A 1 -60.25 -34.77 7.40
N LYS A 2 -59.50 -33.71 7.74
CA LYS A 2 -58.80 -33.44 9.02
C LYS A 2 -57.52 -34.30 9.26
N ASN A 3 -56.37 -33.61 9.17
CA ASN A 3 -55.10 -33.64 9.96
C ASN A 3 -54.40 -35.00 10.21
N CYS A 4 -53.08 -35.15 10.33
CA CYS A 4 -51.91 -34.30 10.64
C CYS A 4 -50.68 -35.15 10.21
N GLY A 5 -49.63 -34.68 9.53
CA GLY A 5 -48.57 -33.81 10.02
C GLY A 5 -47.25 -34.60 10.18
N LYS A 6 -46.19 -34.21 9.46
CA LYS A 6 -44.81 -34.07 9.98
C LYS A 6 -43.91 -33.43 8.93
N PHE A 7 -43.37 -32.28 9.32
CA PHE A 7 -42.37 -31.45 8.65
C PHE A 7 -41.06 -32.23 8.48
N VAL A 8 -40.42 -32.10 7.32
CA VAL A 8 -38.97 -32.31 7.18
C VAL A 8 -38.35 -30.92 7.24
N VAL A 9 -37.67 -30.65 8.33
CA VAL A 9 -36.81 -29.48 8.50
C VAL A 9 -35.55 -29.77 7.69
N LEU A 10 -35.40 -29.10 6.54
CA LEU A 10 -34.13 -29.01 5.86
C LEU A 10 -33.29 -28.02 6.68
N LEU A 11 -32.42 -28.53 7.55
CA LEU A 11 -31.46 -27.71 8.28
C LEU A 11 -30.38 -27.29 7.28
N MET A 12 -30.62 -26.17 6.62
CA MET A 12 -29.56 -25.43 5.93
C MET A 12 -28.66 -24.92 7.04
N VAL A 13 -27.50 -25.55 7.24
CA VAL A 13 -26.46 -25.02 8.13
C VAL A 13 -25.92 -23.78 7.43
N MET A 14 -26.53 -22.63 7.72
CA MET A 14 -25.88 -21.34 7.55
C MET A 14 -24.63 -21.39 8.43
N LEU A 15 -23.46 -21.46 7.81
CA LEU A 15 -22.26 -20.95 8.44
C LEU A 15 -22.58 -19.51 8.83
N MET A 16 -22.75 -19.26 10.12
CA MET A 16 -22.76 -17.89 10.64
C MET A 16 -21.33 -17.38 10.50
N ALA A 17 -21.02 -16.79 9.35
CA ALA A 17 -20.03 -15.72 9.33
C ALA A 17 -20.45 -14.74 10.43
N ASN A 18 -19.51 -14.34 11.29
CA ASN A 18 -19.75 -13.24 12.21
C ASN A 18 -20.11 -12.00 11.38
N SER A 19 -21.40 -11.83 11.08
CA SER A 19 -21.92 -10.63 10.46
C SER A 19 -21.74 -9.55 11.49
N VAL A 20 -20.83 -8.62 11.23
CA VAL A 20 -20.86 -7.32 11.87
C VAL A 20 -22.24 -6.76 11.52
N MET A 21 -23.18 -6.79 12.48
CA MET A 21 -24.44 -6.07 12.33
C MET A 21 -24.09 -4.58 12.37
N VAL A 22 -23.81 -4.00 11.20
CA VAL A 22 -23.71 -2.55 11.05
C VAL A 22 -25.10 -2.01 11.31
N ASN A 23 -25.30 -1.43 12.49
CA ASN A 23 -26.54 -0.76 12.83
C ASN A 23 -26.56 0.58 12.07
N ALA A 24 -27.31 0.63 10.97
CA ALA A 24 -27.40 1.78 10.08
C ALA A 24 -28.31 2.87 10.66
N ASP A 25 -27.88 3.45 11.79
CA ASP A 25 -28.55 4.58 12.43
C ASP A 25 -27.78 5.88 12.12
N ASP A 26 -28.51 6.93 11.77
CA ASP A 26 -27.98 8.29 11.64
C ASP A 26 -27.25 8.70 12.94
N GLY A 27 -26.19 9.49 12.84
CA GLY A 27 -25.36 9.78 14.00
C GLY A 27 -24.46 11.00 13.84
N GLU A 28 -23.61 11.18 14.84
CA GLU A 28 -22.65 12.28 14.93
C GLU A 28 -21.32 11.78 15.49
N ILE A 29 -20.22 12.26 14.91
CA ILE A 29 -18.85 11.98 15.35
C ILE A 29 -18.25 13.31 15.81
N ASN A 30 -17.58 13.30 16.97
CA ASN A 30 -16.91 14.47 17.52
C ASN A 30 -15.41 14.14 17.65
N VAL A 31 -14.57 14.77 16.83
CA VAL A 31 -13.14 14.45 16.75
C VAL A 31 -12.31 15.66 17.17
N PRO A 32 -11.57 15.58 18.29
CA PRO A 32 -10.64 16.64 18.68
C PRO A 32 -9.42 16.65 17.74
N ILE A 33 -9.01 17.85 17.32
CA ILE A 33 -7.83 18.03 16.46
C ILE A 33 -6.58 18.17 17.34
N PRO A 34 -5.52 17.40 17.06
CA PRO A 34 -4.26 17.52 17.79
C PRO A 34 -3.48 18.77 17.32
N VAL A 35 -3.79 19.93 17.91
CA VAL A 35 -3.05 21.17 17.65
C VAL A 35 -1.78 21.19 18.52
N GLY A 36 -0.62 21.15 17.87
CA GLY A 36 0.68 21.12 18.55
C GLY A 36 1.16 22.47 19.06
N THR A 37 2.40 22.52 19.56
CA THR A 37 3.02 23.80 19.96
C THR A 37 3.40 24.63 18.74
N TYR A 38 3.52 25.96 18.91
CA TYR A 38 3.89 26.87 17.83
C TYR A 38 5.21 27.60 18.10
N ASP A 39 5.89 27.99 17.02
CA ASP A 39 7.05 28.87 17.03
C ASP A 39 6.85 30.01 16.03
N ILE A 40 7.39 31.19 16.36
CA ILE A 40 7.31 32.38 15.50
C ILE A 40 8.73 32.89 15.24
N THR A 41 9.18 32.79 14.00
CA THR A 41 10.52 33.17 13.59
C THR A 41 10.49 34.46 12.78
N GLN A 42 11.53 35.29 12.94
CA GLN A 42 11.72 36.48 12.12
C GLN A 42 12.53 36.11 10.88
N THR A 43 11.98 36.39 9.70
CA THR A 43 12.65 36.25 8.39
C THR A 43 12.85 37.64 7.76
N PRO A 44 13.63 37.74 6.67
CA PRO A 44 13.75 38.98 5.90
C PRO A 44 12.42 39.50 5.31
N GLN A 45 11.45 38.62 5.05
CA GLN A 45 10.16 38.91 4.40
C GLN A 45 9.04 39.20 5.40
N GLY A 46 9.24 38.90 6.67
CA GLY A 46 8.24 39.07 7.73
C GLY A 46 8.45 38.07 8.86
N GLN A 47 7.42 37.80 9.62
CA GLN A 47 7.40 36.71 10.57
C GLN A 47 6.73 35.49 9.94
N GLU A 48 7.28 34.32 10.22
CA GLU A 48 6.67 33.03 9.89
C GLU A 48 6.22 32.34 11.16
N ILE A 49 5.13 31.59 11.05
CA ILE A 49 4.60 30.78 12.13
C ILE A 49 4.71 29.32 11.71
N LYS A 50 5.22 28.49 12.61
CA LYS A 50 5.21 27.03 12.47
C LYS A 50 4.40 26.44 13.62
N VAL A 51 3.63 25.39 13.33
CA VAL A 51 2.95 24.58 14.35
C VAL A 51 3.43 23.15 14.15
N GLU A 52 3.77 22.50 15.24
CA GLU A 52 4.17 21.09 15.25
C GLU A 52 3.11 20.22 14.55
N ASN A 53 3.56 19.39 13.60
CA ASN A 53 2.72 18.51 12.77
C ASN A 53 1.75 19.21 11.80
N PHE A 54 1.93 20.51 11.51
CA PHE A 54 1.16 21.24 10.49
C PHE A 54 2.03 21.59 9.29
N GLY A 55 1.42 21.59 8.12
CA GLY A 55 1.98 22.17 6.90
C GLY A 55 1.61 23.65 6.79
N ARG A 56 1.33 24.10 5.56
CA ARG A 56 1.12 25.52 5.26
C ARG A 56 -0.13 25.79 4.43
N LEU A 57 -0.70 26.99 4.58
CA LEU A 57 -1.76 27.51 3.73
C LEU A 57 -1.15 28.36 2.61
N LEU A 58 -0.67 27.70 1.55
CA LEU A 58 0.10 28.32 0.46
C LEU A 58 -0.77 29.01 -0.60
N ILE A 59 -1.65 29.93 -0.20
CA ILE A 59 -2.43 30.73 -1.16
C ILE A 59 -1.63 32.00 -1.53
N PRO A 60 -1.18 32.16 -2.80
CA PRO A 60 -0.28 33.25 -3.18
C PRO A 60 -0.87 34.63 -2.86
N GLY A 61 -0.08 35.48 -2.21
CA GLY A 61 -0.46 36.83 -1.79
C GLY A 61 -1.23 36.91 -0.48
N LYS A 62 -1.72 35.78 0.07
CA LYS A 62 -2.36 35.73 1.39
C LYS A 62 -1.33 35.35 2.47
N PRO A 63 -1.58 35.65 3.75
CA PRO A 63 -0.68 35.28 4.86
C PRO A 63 -0.33 33.79 4.85
N ASN A 64 0.96 33.48 4.98
CA ASN A 64 1.46 32.10 5.11
C ASN A 64 1.21 31.61 6.54
N LEU A 65 0.13 30.86 6.74
CA LEU A 65 -0.31 30.35 8.04
C LEU A 65 -0.15 28.82 8.12
N PRO A 66 0.13 28.25 9.31
CA PRO A 66 0.13 26.81 9.51
C PRO A 66 -1.24 26.21 9.19
N SER A 67 -1.27 25.17 8.36
CA SER A 67 -2.53 24.50 7.97
C SER A 67 -2.29 23.02 7.68
N LYS A 68 -3.31 22.20 7.95
CA LYS A 68 -3.28 20.77 7.63
C LYS A 68 -4.69 20.25 7.34
N ILE A 69 -4.78 19.27 6.46
CA ILE A 69 -5.98 18.47 6.19
C ILE A 69 -5.93 17.24 7.10
N PHE A 70 -7.02 17.01 7.82
CA PHE A 70 -7.23 15.86 8.70
C PHE A 70 -8.32 14.97 8.10
N PRO A 71 -7.96 13.77 7.62
CA PRO A 71 -8.94 12.80 7.13
C PRO A 71 -9.60 12.11 8.32
N ILE A 72 -10.93 12.18 8.39
CA ILE A 72 -11.74 11.57 9.44
C ILE A 72 -12.63 10.52 8.80
N ALA A 73 -12.52 9.27 9.26
CA ALA A 73 -13.39 8.21 8.83
C ALA A 73 -14.81 8.39 9.40
N ILE A 74 -15.81 8.04 8.59
CA ILE A 74 -17.22 7.92 8.99
C ILE A 74 -17.66 6.45 8.87
N PRO A 75 -18.84 6.04 9.37
CA PRO A 75 -19.29 4.66 9.21
C PRO A 75 -19.43 4.25 7.73
N PRO A 76 -19.26 2.97 7.38
CA PRO A 76 -19.32 2.49 6.00
C PRO A 76 -20.66 2.83 5.35
N GLY A 77 -20.62 3.46 4.17
CA GLY A 77 -21.81 3.82 3.40
C GLY A 77 -22.65 4.98 3.96
N ALA A 78 -22.21 5.62 5.06
CA ALA A 78 -22.83 6.84 5.55
C ALA A 78 -22.55 8.02 4.61
N LEU A 79 -23.49 8.97 4.55
CA LEU A 79 -23.37 10.22 3.82
C LEU A 79 -23.21 11.39 4.79
N VAL A 80 -22.31 12.31 4.50
CA VAL A 80 -22.12 13.52 5.32
C VAL A 80 -23.35 14.42 5.21
N ALA A 81 -23.93 14.79 6.34
CA ALA A 81 -25.05 15.72 6.42
C ALA A 81 -24.59 17.14 6.74
N GLU A 82 -23.74 17.30 7.75
CA GLU A 82 -23.18 18.59 8.16
C GLU A 82 -21.80 18.41 8.81
N VAL A 83 -20.89 19.34 8.55
CA VAL A 83 -19.61 19.45 9.25
C VAL A 83 -19.53 20.82 9.91
N SER A 84 -19.28 20.83 11.21
CA SER A 84 -19.11 22.05 12.01
C SER A 84 -17.86 21.97 12.88
N PHE A 85 -17.43 23.13 13.39
CA PHE A 85 -16.19 23.27 14.16
C PHE A 85 -16.48 23.99 15.47
N ASP A 86 -16.29 23.29 16.58
CA ASP A 86 -16.33 23.88 17.91
C ASP A 86 -14.94 24.37 18.30
N LEU A 87 -14.81 25.68 18.46
CA LEU A 87 -13.57 26.34 18.86
C LEU A 87 -13.61 26.62 20.35
N GLY A 88 -12.54 26.24 21.06
CA GLY A 88 -12.29 26.71 22.42
C GLY A 88 -11.97 28.22 22.46
N GLU A 89 -11.59 28.72 23.63
CA GLU A 89 -11.23 30.13 23.77
C GLU A 89 -9.95 30.47 22.97
N GLY A 90 -10.08 31.36 21.99
CA GLY A 90 -8.95 31.85 21.21
C GLY A 90 -8.00 32.72 22.03
N ILE A 91 -6.70 32.44 21.97
CA ILE A 91 -5.65 33.15 22.69
C ILE A 91 -5.10 34.25 21.80
N VAL A 92 -5.44 35.51 22.11
CA VAL A 92 -4.86 36.67 21.43
C VAL A 92 -3.42 36.86 21.90
N LEU A 93 -2.48 36.78 20.97
CA LEU A 93 -1.06 36.90 21.30
C LEU A 93 -0.66 38.37 21.53
N PRO A 94 0.20 38.65 22.52
CA PRO A 94 0.59 40.02 22.84
C PRO A 94 1.53 40.60 21.78
N GLY A 95 1.14 41.72 21.18
CA GLY A 95 1.97 42.47 20.24
C GLY A 95 1.26 42.76 18.92
N ALA A 96 2.04 43.21 17.95
CA ALA A 96 1.61 43.37 16.56
C ALA A 96 2.58 42.58 15.68
N TYR A 97 2.04 41.61 14.94
CA TYR A 97 2.80 40.69 14.10
C TYR A 97 2.74 41.12 12.63
N GLN A 98 3.79 40.78 11.88
CA GLN A 98 3.87 41.03 10.44
C GLN A 98 4.05 39.71 9.72
N ILE A 99 2.95 38.96 9.53
CA ILE A 99 3.02 37.66 8.86
C ILE A 99 3.30 37.86 7.38
N ALA A 100 4.32 37.17 6.85
CA ALA A 100 4.70 37.25 5.44
C ALA A 100 3.60 36.65 4.54
N PRO A 101 3.32 37.24 3.37
CA PRO A 101 2.45 36.61 2.39
C PRO A 101 3.14 35.38 1.79
N SER A 102 2.37 34.36 1.45
CA SER A 102 2.84 33.24 0.63
C SER A 102 3.31 33.76 -0.72
N SER A 103 4.53 33.39 -1.12
CA SER A 103 5.15 33.85 -2.36
C SER A 103 4.38 33.38 -3.59
N LEU A 104 4.58 34.09 -4.70
CA LEU A 104 4.08 33.62 -5.99
C LEU A 104 4.82 32.34 -6.41
N PRO A 105 4.11 31.26 -6.79
CA PRO A 105 4.74 30.08 -7.36
C PRO A 105 5.37 30.43 -8.70
N ARG A 106 6.47 29.76 -9.04
CA ARG A 106 7.20 30.04 -10.28
C ARG A 106 7.46 28.74 -11.00
N VAL A 107 7.32 28.76 -12.33
CA VAL A 107 7.68 27.59 -13.12
C VAL A 107 9.20 27.43 -13.14
N ILE A 108 9.67 26.19 -12.94
CA ILE A 108 11.08 25.83 -13.08
C ILE A 108 11.51 25.87 -14.56
N GLY A 109 10.56 25.92 -15.50
CA GLY A 109 10.83 25.97 -16.94
C GLY A 109 11.02 27.37 -17.50
N GLN A 110 10.88 27.49 -18.81
CA GLN A 110 10.73 28.79 -19.46
C GLN A 110 9.38 29.40 -19.09
N GLU A 111 9.40 30.48 -18.32
CA GLU A 111 8.22 31.21 -17.90
C GLU A 111 7.57 31.98 -19.06
N ASP A 112 6.27 31.76 -19.29
CA ASP A 112 5.49 32.58 -20.22
C ASP A 112 5.19 33.94 -19.56
N PRO A 113 5.63 35.07 -20.14
CA PRO A 113 5.42 36.39 -19.56
C PRO A 113 3.94 36.75 -19.39
N VAL A 114 3.03 36.26 -20.24
CA VAL A 114 1.60 36.55 -20.15
C VAL A 114 0.99 35.80 -18.96
N LEU A 115 1.31 34.52 -18.81
CA LEU A 115 0.82 33.70 -17.68
C LEU A 115 1.37 34.23 -16.35
N TYR A 116 2.66 34.54 -16.29
CA TYR A 116 3.27 35.14 -15.10
C TYR A 116 2.62 36.46 -14.70
N GLN A 117 2.25 37.31 -15.67
CA GLN A 117 1.53 38.55 -15.37
C GLN A 117 0.11 38.30 -14.86
N GLN A 118 -0.56 37.22 -15.28
CA GLN A 118 -1.88 36.84 -14.75
C GLN A 118 -1.76 36.33 -13.31
N ASP A 119 -0.75 35.51 -13.04
CA ASP A 119 -0.46 35.00 -11.70
C ASP A 119 -0.11 36.15 -10.75
N LEU A 120 0.71 37.10 -11.20
CA LEU A 120 1.05 38.31 -10.44
C LEU A 120 -0.20 39.16 -10.13
N GLN A 121 -1.12 39.32 -11.09
CA GLN A 121 -2.38 40.04 -10.84
C GLN A 121 -3.24 39.32 -9.78
N THR A 122 -3.30 37.99 -9.82
CA THR A 122 -4.02 37.20 -8.82
C THR A 122 -3.38 37.34 -7.44
N TYR A 123 -2.04 37.29 -7.37
CA TYR A 123 -1.29 37.56 -6.15
C TYR A 123 -1.60 38.94 -5.59
N GLU A 124 -1.54 40.00 -6.41
CA GLU A 124 -1.81 41.37 -5.98
C GLU A 124 -3.26 41.56 -5.52
N GLN A 125 -4.22 40.91 -6.18
CA GLN A 125 -5.62 40.92 -5.76
C GLN A 125 -5.80 40.24 -4.39
N ASN A 126 -5.22 39.05 -4.21
CA ASN A 126 -5.23 38.34 -2.94
C ASN A 126 -4.58 39.17 -1.83
N TYR A 127 -3.40 39.72 -2.09
CA TYR A 127 -2.67 40.58 -1.17
C TYR A 127 -3.50 41.79 -0.76
N ASN A 128 -4.00 42.56 -1.73
CA ASN A 128 -4.78 43.76 -1.45
C ASN A 128 -6.10 43.44 -0.72
N SER A 129 -6.73 42.30 -1.00
CA SER A 129 -7.98 41.89 -0.34
C SER A 129 -7.79 41.54 1.14
N VAL A 130 -6.64 40.96 1.49
CA VAL A 130 -6.34 40.53 2.87
C VAL A 130 -5.57 41.61 3.61
N TYR A 131 -4.40 42.01 3.13
CA TYR A 131 -3.55 43.02 3.78
C TYR A 131 -4.11 44.45 3.71
N GLY A 132 -5.03 44.72 2.78
CA GLY A 132 -5.78 45.98 2.72
C GLY A 132 -6.95 46.07 3.70
N SER A 133 -7.21 45.02 4.50
CA SER A 133 -8.31 44.89 5.46
C SER A 133 -7.79 44.49 6.85
N ASP A 134 -8.58 44.71 7.90
CA ASP A 134 -8.32 44.19 9.25
C ASP A 134 -9.26 43.04 9.63
N GLU A 135 -10.00 42.49 8.67
CA GLU A 135 -10.80 41.27 8.84
C GLU A 135 -9.89 40.06 9.12
N PRO A 136 -10.36 39.06 9.90
CA PRO A 136 -9.55 37.91 10.23
C PRO A 136 -9.32 37.02 9.00
N TYR A 137 -8.08 36.57 8.82
CA TYR A 137 -7.70 35.58 7.82
C TYR A 137 -7.06 34.33 8.47
N PRO A 138 -7.47 33.11 8.09
CA PRO A 138 -8.68 32.82 7.32
C PRO A 138 -9.94 33.27 8.08
N ALA A 139 -11.05 33.39 7.36
CA ALA A 139 -12.34 33.78 7.95
C ALA A 139 -12.89 32.72 8.92
N SER A 140 -12.50 31.46 8.73
CA SER A 140 -12.80 30.32 9.60
C SER A 140 -11.51 29.53 9.84
N VAL A 141 -11.36 29.02 11.06
CA VAL A 141 -10.25 28.14 11.47
C VAL A 141 -10.42 26.72 10.90
N GLY A 142 -11.66 26.32 10.61
CA GLY A 142 -12.00 25.02 10.04
C GLY A 142 -12.76 25.12 8.71
N GLU A 143 -12.49 24.20 7.79
CA GLU A 143 -13.12 24.10 6.48
C GLU A 143 -13.37 22.63 6.11
N LEU A 144 -14.57 22.30 5.62
CA LEU A 144 -14.80 21.03 4.92
C LEU A 144 -14.17 21.13 3.52
N VAL A 145 -13.18 20.29 3.24
CA VAL A 145 -12.50 20.25 1.95
C VAL A 145 -13.27 19.39 0.96
N ARG A 146 -13.64 18.16 1.37
CA ARG A 146 -14.32 17.16 0.53
C ARG A 146 -14.71 15.91 1.33
N THR A 147 -15.50 15.05 0.69
CA THR A 147 -15.54 13.62 1.00
C THR A 147 -14.47 12.87 0.18
N ALA A 148 -13.96 11.77 0.70
CA ALA A 148 -12.89 10.98 0.12
C ALA A 148 -13.06 9.49 0.43
N GLY A 149 -12.24 8.63 -0.18
CA GLY A 149 -12.08 7.23 0.21
C GLY A 149 -10.62 6.85 0.37
N TYR A 150 -10.36 5.86 1.23
CA TYR A 150 -9.12 5.09 1.21
C TYR A 150 -9.43 3.63 1.48
N ARG A 151 -9.24 2.77 0.48
CA ARG A 151 -9.55 1.34 0.58
C ARG A 151 -11.01 1.14 1.01
N LYS A 152 -11.25 0.55 2.19
CA LYS A 152 -12.59 0.41 2.78
C LYS A 152 -13.12 1.68 3.46
N TYR A 153 -12.25 2.62 3.83
CA TYR A 153 -12.63 3.76 4.67
C TYR A 153 -13.29 4.85 3.82
N ASN A 154 -14.48 5.28 4.25
CA ASN A 154 -15.15 6.48 3.78
C ASN A 154 -14.63 7.64 4.65
N LEU A 155 -14.07 8.66 4.00
CA LEU A 155 -13.35 9.74 4.67
C LEU A 155 -14.03 11.09 4.44
N VAL A 156 -13.80 11.99 5.38
CA VAL A 156 -14.14 13.41 5.30
C VAL A 156 -12.88 14.20 5.58
N ASP A 157 -12.44 14.98 4.59
CA ASP A 157 -11.25 15.81 4.72
C ASP A 157 -11.65 17.17 5.26
N VAL A 158 -11.13 17.49 6.45
CA VAL A 158 -11.31 18.81 7.07
C VAL A 158 -9.97 19.52 7.18
N ARG A 159 -9.91 20.76 6.71
CA ARG A 159 -8.73 21.62 6.83
C ARG A 159 -8.83 22.44 8.11
N VAL A 160 -7.74 22.48 8.86
CA VAL A 160 -7.62 23.28 10.08
C VAL A 160 -6.43 24.22 9.97
N THR A 161 -6.66 25.49 10.24
CA THR A 161 -5.67 26.56 10.35
C THR A 161 -5.81 27.17 11.74
N PRO A 162 -5.01 26.75 12.75
CA PRO A 162 -5.23 27.06 14.18
C PRO A 162 -4.89 28.51 14.55
N PHE A 163 -4.76 29.39 13.55
CA PHE A 163 -4.48 30.80 13.70
C PHE A 163 -5.46 31.63 12.88
N THR A 164 -5.87 32.77 13.43
CA THR A 164 -6.42 33.87 12.63
C THR A 164 -5.52 35.10 12.76
N TYR A 165 -5.28 35.76 11.64
CA TYR A 165 -4.43 36.94 11.54
C TYR A 165 -5.23 38.12 10.98
N ARG A 166 -5.13 39.28 11.64
CA ARG A 166 -5.71 40.55 11.20
C ARG A 166 -4.58 41.48 10.73
N PRO A 167 -4.41 41.69 9.41
CA PRO A 167 -3.19 42.30 8.88
C PRO A 167 -2.94 43.76 9.25
N GLN A 168 -3.96 44.62 9.38
CA GLN A 168 -3.74 46.04 9.67
C GLN A 168 -3.36 46.30 11.13
N SER A 169 -4.00 45.57 12.05
CA SER A 169 -3.71 45.63 13.49
C SER A 169 -2.50 44.79 13.88
N GLY A 170 -2.15 43.79 13.06
CA GLY A 170 -1.15 42.77 13.37
C GLY A 170 -1.62 41.81 14.46
N GLN A 171 -2.93 41.74 14.76
CA GLN A 171 -3.45 40.85 15.79
C GLN A 171 -3.40 39.40 15.30
N LEU A 172 -2.84 38.52 16.13
CA LEU A 172 -2.75 37.09 15.87
C LEU A 172 -3.48 36.35 17.01
N THR A 173 -4.42 35.48 16.66
CA THR A 173 -5.19 34.67 17.62
C THR A 173 -4.92 33.20 17.38
N TYR A 174 -4.52 32.48 18.42
CA TYR A 174 -4.22 31.05 18.40
C TYR A 174 -5.35 30.23 19.00
N TYR A 175 -5.73 29.12 18.36
CA TYR A 175 -6.80 28.22 18.80
C TYR A 175 -6.23 26.82 19.07
N PRO A 176 -5.86 26.51 20.33
CA PRO A 176 -5.31 25.20 20.69
C PRO A 176 -6.37 24.09 20.80
N GLU A 177 -7.63 24.46 21.00
CA GLU A 177 -8.74 23.53 21.21
C GLU A 177 -9.72 23.67 20.05
N ILE A 178 -9.75 22.66 19.19
CA ILE A 178 -10.62 22.59 18.01
C ILE A 178 -11.22 21.19 17.98
N THR A 179 -12.55 21.10 17.96
CA THR A 179 -13.27 19.83 17.77
C THR A 179 -14.07 19.91 16.47
N VAL A 180 -14.00 18.86 15.66
CA VAL A 180 -14.76 18.71 14.43
C VAL A 180 -15.98 17.84 14.72
N ASN A 181 -17.15 18.35 14.41
CA ASN A 181 -18.41 17.63 14.57
C ASN A 181 -18.94 17.27 13.18
N ILE A 182 -19.11 15.98 12.92
CA ILE A 182 -19.59 15.44 11.64
C ILE A 182 -20.90 14.72 11.91
N SER A 183 -22.01 15.25 11.40
CA SER A 183 -23.27 14.52 11.35
C SER A 183 -23.38 13.76 10.03
N TYR A 184 -23.92 12.54 10.11
CA TYR A 184 -24.06 11.67 8.95
C TYR A 184 -25.41 10.96 8.94
N THR A 185 -25.86 10.58 7.74
CA THR A 185 -27.09 9.82 7.54
C THR A 185 -26.86 8.59 6.68
N PHE A 186 -27.71 7.57 6.84
CA PHE A 186 -27.69 6.40 5.97
C PHE A 186 -28.70 6.55 4.82
N PRO A 187 -28.33 6.19 3.58
CA PRO A 187 -29.29 6.00 2.49
C PRO A 187 -30.39 5.01 2.88
N ARG A 188 -31.64 5.26 2.45
CA ARG A 188 -32.78 4.40 2.80
C ARG A 188 -32.66 2.97 2.27
N ASP A 189 -31.89 2.82 1.21
CA ASP A 189 -31.61 1.59 0.48
C ASP A 189 -30.21 1.03 0.77
N PHE A 190 -29.52 1.53 1.80
CA PHE A 190 -28.22 1.01 2.23
C PHE A 190 -28.30 -0.50 2.54
N SER A 191 -27.36 -1.25 1.97
CA SER A 191 -27.15 -2.66 2.27
C SER A 191 -25.76 -2.86 2.88
N SER A 192 -25.68 -3.72 3.89
CA SER A 192 -24.38 -4.16 4.43
C SER A 192 -23.55 -4.94 3.40
N ASP A 193 -24.20 -5.48 2.36
CA ASP A 193 -23.53 -6.18 1.26
C ASP A 193 -22.72 -5.23 0.35
N ASP A 194 -23.00 -3.92 0.42
CA ASP A 194 -22.28 -2.89 -0.36
C ASP A 194 -20.97 -2.46 0.32
N ILE A 195 -20.69 -2.95 1.53
CA ILE A 195 -19.49 -2.59 2.28
C ILE A 195 -18.29 -3.32 1.71
N ILE A 196 -17.26 -2.55 1.33
CA ILE A 196 -15.98 -3.08 0.87
C ILE A 196 -15.32 -3.89 1.99
N ILE A 197 -14.99 -5.15 1.70
CA ILE A 197 -14.21 -6.01 2.59
C ILE A 197 -12.73 -5.82 2.26
N ASP A 198 -12.00 -5.22 3.19
CA ASP A 198 -10.56 -5.02 3.06
C ASP A 198 -9.83 -5.06 4.39
N HIS A 199 -8.85 -5.93 4.57
CA HIS A 199 -8.09 -6.01 5.81
C HIS A 199 -6.66 -6.53 5.58
N ARG A 200 -5.92 -5.85 4.69
CA ARG A 200 -4.49 -6.12 4.48
C ARG A 200 -3.65 -5.44 5.56
N PRO A 201 -2.66 -6.11 6.17
CA PRO A 201 -1.82 -5.53 7.21
C PRO A 201 -1.12 -4.23 6.79
N ARG A 202 -0.60 -4.15 5.56
CA ARG A 202 0.11 -2.97 5.05
C ARG A 202 -0.83 -1.78 4.84
N THR A 203 -2.00 -1.99 4.24
CA THR A 203 -2.95 -0.89 4.01
C THR A 203 -3.58 -0.40 5.31
N GLU A 204 -3.80 -1.28 6.29
CA GLU A 204 -4.28 -0.90 7.62
C GLU A 204 -3.23 -0.06 8.38
N ARG A 205 -1.95 -0.43 8.29
CA ARG A 205 -0.85 0.38 8.83
C ARG A 205 -0.80 1.77 8.20
N ILE A 206 -0.97 1.85 6.88
CA ILE A 206 -1.04 3.12 6.16
C ILE A 206 -2.26 3.94 6.60
N ALA A 207 -3.44 3.33 6.76
CA ALA A 207 -4.62 4.03 7.25
C ALA A 207 -4.40 4.60 8.67
N GLU A 208 -3.75 3.84 9.55
CA GLU A 208 -3.40 4.29 10.92
C GLU A 208 -2.50 5.53 10.93
N GLU A 209 -1.63 5.70 9.93
CA GLU A 209 -0.73 6.85 9.83
C GLU A 209 -1.45 8.19 9.63
N PHE A 210 -2.61 8.20 8.94
CA PHE A 210 -3.23 9.45 8.50
C PHE A 210 -4.72 9.60 8.80
N VAL A 211 -5.46 8.51 9.05
CA VAL A 211 -6.88 8.61 9.44
C VAL A 211 -6.97 8.96 10.92
N LEU A 212 -7.45 10.17 11.21
CA LEU A 212 -7.34 10.77 12.54
C LEU A 212 -8.04 9.95 13.64
N ASN A 213 -9.20 9.37 13.33
CA ASN A 213 -9.99 8.53 14.24
C ASN A 213 -9.88 7.03 13.91
N TYR A 214 -8.76 6.59 13.33
CA TYR A 214 -8.54 5.21 12.88
C TYR A 214 -9.00 4.14 13.88
N HIS A 215 -8.57 4.25 15.15
CA HIS A 215 -8.88 3.26 16.19
C HIS A 215 -10.38 3.18 16.52
N GLU A 216 -11.10 4.30 16.46
CA GLU A 216 -12.56 4.32 16.62
C GLU A 216 -13.22 3.69 15.39
N ALA A 217 -12.77 4.11 14.20
CA ALA A 217 -13.31 3.69 12.91
C ALA A 217 -13.17 2.17 12.69
N GLN A 218 -12.12 1.54 13.18
CA GLN A 218 -11.93 0.08 13.09
C GLN A 218 -13.10 -0.75 13.63
N SER A 219 -13.94 -0.18 14.50
CA SER A 219 -15.13 -0.87 15.02
C SER A 219 -16.34 -0.82 14.08
N TRP A 220 -16.37 0.11 13.14
CA TRP A 220 -17.47 0.30 12.18
C TRP A 220 -17.30 -0.53 10.92
N TYR A 221 -16.06 -0.89 10.60
CA TYR A 221 -15.70 -1.59 9.36
C TYR A 221 -15.48 -3.10 9.58
N PRO A 222 -15.81 -3.95 8.58
CA PRO A 222 -15.55 -5.37 8.65
C PRO A 222 -14.05 -5.69 8.82
N ARG A 223 -13.77 -6.74 9.60
CA ARG A 223 -12.41 -7.30 9.81
C ARG A 223 -12.20 -8.66 9.13
N VAL A 224 -13.19 -9.13 8.38
CA VAL A 224 -13.15 -10.46 7.76
C VAL A 224 -12.19 -10.41 6.59
N THR A 225 -11.30 -11.40 6.48
CA THR A 225 -10.46 -11.61 5.30
C THR A 225 -11.24 -12.39 4.24
N GLY A 226 -11.04 -12.04 2.97
CA GLY A 226 -11.69 -12.75 1.86
C GLY A 226 -11.22 -14.21 1.78
N THR A 227 -12.08 -15.09 1.30
CA THR A 227 -11.75 -16.51 1.02
C THR A 227 -11.42 -16.74 -0.47
N LYS A 228 -11.18 -15.67 -1.22
CA LYS A 228 -10.93 -15.69 -2.68
C LYS A 228 -9.44 -15.78 -2.99
N GLU A 229 -9.14 -15.96 -4.28
CA GLU A 229 -7.77 -15.89 -4.82
C GLU A 229 -7.09 -14.59 -4.37
N ASN A 230 -5.84 -14.68 -3.91
CA ASN A 230 -5.08 -13.56 -3.36
C ASN A 230 -3.95 -13.20 -4.32
N TYR A 231 -3.93 -11.97 -4.83
CA TYR A 231 -2.85 -11.40 -5.64
C TYR A 231 -2.59 -9.96 -5.18
N ASP A 232 -1.55 -9.76 -4.37
CA ASP A 232 -1.17 -8.44 -3.84
C ASP A 232 -0.30 -7.63 -4.82
N PHE A 233 0.29 -8.26 -5.83
CA PHE A 233 1.02 -7.58 -6.89
C PHE A 233 0.48 -7.97 -8.28
N VAL A 234 -0.07 -7.01 -9.02
CA VAL A 234 -0.54 -7.22 -10.40
C VAL A 234 0.37 -6.54 -11.43
N ILE A 235 0.75 -7.29 -12.47
CA ILE A 235 1.44 -6.75 -13.65
C ILE A 235 0.44 -6.68 -14.81
N ILE A 236 0.11 -5.47 -15.28
CA ILE A 236 -0.71 -5.28 -16.49
C ILE A 236 0.20 -5.04 -17.68
N THR A 237 0.14 -5.91 -18.70
CA THR A 237 1.09 -5.89 -19.81
C THR A 237 0.46 -6.28 -21.15
N LEU A 238 1.26 -6.23 -22.23
CA LEU A 238 0.87 -6.73 -23.54
C LEU A 238 1.08 -8.25 -23.63
N ASP A 239 0.27 -8.95 -24.43
CA ASP A 239 0.40 -10.41 -24.61
C ASP A 239 1.83 -10.84 -24.97
N LEU A 240 2.50 -10.05 -25.83
CA LEU A 240 3.85 -10.31 -26.30
C LEU A 240 4.95 -10.10 -25.23
N LEU A 241 4.64 -9.40 -24.15
CA LEU A 241 5.59 -9.03 -23.07
C LEU A 241 5.48 -9.94 -21.84
N THR A 242 4.50 -10.84 -21.80
CA THR A 242 4.28 -11.77 -20.68
C THR A 242 5.54 -12.57 -20.30
N LEU A 243 6.34 -13.01 -21.29
CA LEU A 243 7.62 -13.67 -21.02
C LEU A 243 8.75 -12.71 -20.64
N SER A 244 8.68 -11.45 -21.07
CA SER A 244 9.69 -10.44 -20.75
C SER A 244 9.65 -10.01 -19.28
N VAL A 245 8.50 -10.12 -18.63
CA VAL A 245 8.33 -9.76 -17.21
C VAL A 245 8.62 -10.91 -16.25
N ALA A 246 8.86 -12.13 -16.77
CA ALA A 246 9.06 -13.33 -15.95
C ALA A 246 10.16 -13.18 -14.86
N PRO A 247 11.32 -12.55 -15.11
CA PRO A 247 12.32 -12.36 -14.06
C PRO A 247 11.82 -11.56 -12.85
N LEU A 248 10.99 -10.54 -13.08
CA LEU A 248 10.35 -9.80 -11.99
C LEU A 248 9.31 -10.67 -11.29
N VAL A 249 8.45 -11.38 -12.02
CA VAL A 249 7.47 -12.30 -11.42
C VAL A 249 8.15 -13.30 -10.48
N ASP A 250 9.22 -13.94 -10.93
CA ASP A 250 9.97 -14.92 -10.15
C ASP A 250 10.58 -14.27 -8.89
N TRP A 251 11.19 -13.10 -9.04
CA TRP A 251 11.83 -12.38 -7.93
C TRP A 251 10.83 -11.89 -6.87
N GLU A 252 9.73 -11.29 -7.31
CA GLU A 252 8.66 -10.83 -6.43
C GLU A 252 8.00 -11.99 -5.69
N THR A 253 7.85 -13.14 -6.36
CA THR A 253 7.39 -14.37 -5.71
C THR A 253 8.38 -14.86 -4.65
N ILE A 254 9.69 -14.76 -4.90
CA ILE A 254 10.73 -15.06 -3.90
C ILE A 254 10.70 -14.08 -2.72
N LYS A 255 10.26 -12.82 -2.93
CA LYS A 255 10.01 -11.85 -1.85
C LYS A 255 8.73 -12.15 -1.04
N GLY A 256 7.99 -13.22 -1.38
CA GLY A 256 6.75 -13.59 -0.73
C GLY A 256 5.50 -12.90 -1.28
N ARG A 257 5.60 -12.17 -2.41
CA ARG A 257 4.44 -11.55 -3.06
C ARG A 257 3.64 -12.59 -3.84
N SER A 258 2.32 -12.41 -3.90
CA SER A 258 1.45 -13.17 -4.81
C SER A 258 1.23 -12.37 -6.08
N VAL A 259 1.94 -12.76 -7.15
CA VAL A 259 2.02 -12.01 -8.40
C VAL A 259 1.03 -12.56 -9.45
N GLN A 260 0.24 -11.67 -10.05
CA GLN A 260 -0.61 -11.99 -11.20
C GLN A 260 -0.27 -11.14 -12.42
N VAL A 261 0.02 -11.80 -13.54
CA VAL A 261 0.18 -11.13 -14.85
C VAL A 261 -1.16 -11.12 -15.57
N VAL A 262 -1.61 -9.93 -15.99
CA VAL A 262 -2.87 -9.71 -16.72
C VAL A 262 -2.58 -8.97 -18.01
N THR A 263 -3.17 -9.41 -19.13
CA THR A 263 -2.93 -8.75 -20.42
C THR A 263 -3.99 -7.69 -20.73
N THR A 264 -3.60 -6.61 -21.40
CA THR A 264 -4.54 -5.57 -21.85
C THR A 264 -5.62 -6.13 -22.77
N SER A 265 -5.32 -7.15 -23.59
CA SER A 265 -6.30 -7.82 -24.44
C SER A 265 -7.36 -8.58 -23.65
N TRP A 266 -6.96 -9.23 -22.54
CA TRP A 266 -7.88 -9.89 -21.62
C TRP A 266 -8.77 -8.88 -20.91
N ILE A 267 -8.21 -7.80 -20.36
CA ILE A 267 -8.98 -6.73 -19.70
C ILE A 267 -9.98 -6.12 -20.71
N ASN A 268 -9.52 -5.79 -21.91
CA ASN A 268 -10.35 -5.18 -22.94
C ASN A 268 -11.57 -6.04 -23.31
N SER A 269 -11.44 -7.36 -23.19
CA SER A 269 -12.49 -8.34 -23.51
C SER A 269 -13.43 -8.63 -22.34
N ASN A 270 -13.00 -8.44 -21.09
CA ASN A 270 -13.76 -8.82 -19.90
C ASN A 270 -14.36 -7.64 -19.13
N TYR A 271 -13.84 -6.43 -19.33
CA TYR A 271 -14.30 -5.22 -18.62
C TYR A 271 -14.98 -4.23 -19.56
N THR A 272 -16.01 -3.57 -19.02
CA THR A 272 -16.69 -2.45 -19.67
C THR A 272 -16.03 -1.12 -19.30
N GLY A 273 -16.10 -0.16 -20.21
CA GLY A 273 -15.53 1.18 -20.07
C GLY A 273 -15.54 1.87 -21.43
N TYR A 274 -15.44 3.20 -21.43
CA TYR A 274 -15.38 4.03 -22.63
C TYR A 274 -14.16 3.68 -23.50
N ASP A 275 -13.00 3.56 -22.86
CA ASP A 275 -11.73 3.22 -23.48
C ASP A 275 -10.96 2.17 -22.66
N LEU A 276 -9.77 1.77 -23.14
CA LEU A 276 -8.96 0.75 -22.48
C LEU A 276 -8.47 1.21 -21.09
N ALA A 277 -8.17 2.50 -20.91
CA ALA A 277 -7.74 3.03 -19.62
C ALA A 277 -8.86 2.91 -18.57
N GLU A 278 -10.10 3.27 -18.92
CA GLU A 278 -11.24 3.08 -18.00
C GLU A 278 -11.49 1.60 -17.72
N LYS A 279 -11.33 0.71 -18.70
CA LYS A 279 -11.47 -0.74 -18.48
C LYS A 279 -10.40 -1.28 -17.53
N MET A 280 -9.14 -0.85 -17.67
CA MET A 280 -8.05 -1.22 -16.76
C MET A 280 -8.31 -0.70 -15.35
N ARG A 281 -8.76 0.55 -15.23
CA ARG A 281 -9.15 1.13 -13.95
C ARG A 281 -10.31 0.36 -13.32
N ASN A 282 -11.36 0.04 -14.07
CA ASN A 282 -12.50 -0.74 -13.57
C ASN A 282 -12.08 -2.14 -13.10
N PHE A 283 -11.13 -2.79 -13.79
CA PHE A 283 -10.51 -4.03 -13.33
C PHE A 283 -9.79 -3.86 -11.99
N LEU A 284 -8.95 -2.84 -11.85
CA LEU A 284 -8.24 -2.58 -10.60
C LEU A 284 -9.21 -2.23 -9.45
N ARG A 285 -10.23 -1.41 -9.72
CA ARG A 285 -11.29 -1.06 -8.77
C ARG A 285 -12.05 -2.29 -8.26
N GLU A 286 -12.35 -3.24 -9.14
CA GLU A 286 -12.97 -4.50 -8.74
C GLU A 286 -12.02 -5.35 -7.89
N LYS A 287 -10.73 -5.41 -8.23
CA LYS A 287 -9.81 -6.42 -7.67
C LYS A 287 -8.97 -5.95 -6.48
N TYR A 288 -8.78 -4.65 -6.26
CA TYR A 288 -7.94 -4.18 -5.15
C TYR A 288 -8.42 -4.58 -3.74
N PRO A 289 -9.73 -4.67 -3.41
CA PRO A 289 -10.14 -5.01 -2.06
C PRO A 289 -9.72 -6.43 -1.67
N SER A 290 -9.37 -6.67 -0.40
CA SER A 290 -8.97 -8.02 0.06
C SER A 290 -10.10 -9.04 0.08
N GLY A 291 -11.35 -8.62 -0.08
CA GLY A 291 -12.49 -9.49 -0.37
C GLY A 291 -12.44 -10.09 -1.78
N GLU A 292 -11.68 -9.48 -2.70
CA GLU A 292 -11.40 -9.95 -4.06
C GLU A 292 -9.95 -10.46 -4.16
N TRP A 293 -9.03 -9.72 -4.78
CA TRP A 293 -7.62 -10.11 -4.88
C TRP A 293 -6.73 -9.46 -3.83
N GLY A 294 -7.14 -8.30 -3.30
CA GLY A 294 -6.37 -7.57 -2.31
C GLY A 294 -5.13 -6.88 -2.88
N ILE A 295 -5.17 -6.41 -4.13
CA ILE A 295 -4.02 -5.76 -4.81
C ILE A 295 -3.47 -4.62 -3.93
N GLU A 296 -2.15 -4.55 -3.76
CA GLU A 296 -1.43 -3.48 -3.08
C GLU A 296 -0.48 -2.74 -4.04
N ASP A 297 0.11 -3.45 -5.02
CA ASP A 297 1.01 -2.89 -6.03
C ASP A 297 0.58 -3.24 -7.45
N VAL A 298 0.78 -2.30 -8.38
CA VAL A 298 0.48 -2.45 -9.81
C VAL A 298 1.67 -2.02 -10.65
N LEU A 299 2.15 -2.89 -11.53
CA LEU A 299 3.17 -2.57 -12.52
C LEU A 299 2.57 -2.55 -13.93
N LEU A 300 2.59 -1.40 -14.57
CA LEU A 300 2.14 -1.19 -15.95
C LEU A 300 3.30 -1.39 -16.93
N VAL A 301 3.23 -2.35 -17.84
CA VAL A 301 4.35 -2.69 -18.74
C VAL A 301 3.95 -2.60 -20.20
N GLY A 302 4.46 -1.57 -20.87
CA GLY A 302 4.17 -1.23 -22.25
C GLY A 302 4.31 0.27 -22.47
N ASP A 303 4.53 0.68 -23.72
CA ASP A 303 4.46 2.09 -24.10
C ASP A 303 3.12 2.70 -23.64
N TYR A 304 3.11 3.99 -23.27
CA TYR A 304 1.93 4.66 -22.75
C TYR A 304 0.81 4.80 -23.79
N ASP A 305 1.05 4.50 -25.06
CA ASP A 305 -0.01 4.32 -26.07
C ASP A 305 -0.65 2.92 -26.04
N ASP A 306 0.15 1.87 -25.75
CA ASP A 306 -0.28 0.47 -25.76
C ASP A 306 -0.91 0.02 -24.42
N VAL A 307 -0.35 0.53 -23.32
CA VAL A 307 -0.88 0.44 -21.97
C VAL A 307 -1.21 1.87 -21.54
N PRO A 308 -2.44 2.35 -21.82
CA PRO A 308 -2.74 3.78 -21.85
C PRO A 308 -2.44 4.47 -20.52
N MET A 309 -1.89 5.68 -20.59
CA MET A 309 -1.80 6.61 -19.46
C MET A 309 -2.95 7.62 -19.55
N ARG A 310 -3.50 8.09 -18.43
CA ARG A 310 -4.67 8.99 -18.49
C ARG A 310 -4.21 10.43 -18.65
N ARG A 311 -4.62 11.08 -19.73
CA ARG A 311 -4.51 12.53 -19.90
C ARG A 311 -5.55 13.27 -19.09
N CYS A 312 -5.08 14.25 -18.31
CA CYS A 312 -5.90 15.06 -17.45
C CYS A 312 -6.20 16.41 -18.06
N TRP A 313 -7.42 16.92 -17.91
CA TRP A 313 -7.85 18.19 -18.47
C TRP A 313 -7.50 19.40 -17.59
N GLN A 314 -6.27 19.41 -17.09
CA GLN A 314 -5.65 20.52 -16.38
C GLN A 314 -4.62 21.15 -17.30
N ASP A 315 -4.88 22.35 -17.81
CA ASP A 315 -3.93 23.08 -18.66
C ASP A 315 -3.70 24.48 -18.11
N LEU A 316 -2.51 24.68 -17.55
CA LEU A 316 -2.06 25.96 -17.02
C LEU A 316 -1.35 26.80 -18.10
N GLY A 317 -1.47 26.43 -19.38
CA GLY A 317 -0.75 27.02 -20.51
C GLY A 317 0.56 26.32 -20.85
N TYR A 318 0.88 25.23 -20.14
CA TYR A 318 2.08 24.41 -20.32
C TYR A 318 1.77 22.98 -20.76
N GLY A 319 0.54 22.74 -21.23
CA GLY A 319 0.08 21.43 -21.67
C GLY A 319 -0.62 20.65 -20.56
N MET A 320 -1.25 19.56 -20.98
CA MET A 320 -2.08 18.70 -20.12
C MET A 320 -1.24 17.53 -19.58
N PRO A 321 -1.10 17.37 -18.25
CA PRO A 321 -0.35 16.26 -17.70
C PRO A 321 -1.05 14.94 -18.00
N GLU A 322 -0.25 13.91 -18.21
CA GLU A 322 -0.71 12.53 -18.17
C GLU A 322 -0.28 11.94 -16.83
N THR A 323 -1.07 11.04 -16.27
CA THR A 323 -0.82 10.51 -14.92
C THR A 323 -1.20 9.03 -14.77
N ASP A 324 -0.45 8.33 -13.93
CA ASP A 324 -0.78 6.98 -13.46
C ASP A 324 -1.46 7.00 -12.07
N LEU A 325 -1.62 8.19 -11.45
CA LEU A 325 -2.49 8.39 -10.29
C LEU A 325 -3.93 7.92 -10.59
N TYR A 326 -4.33 7.97 -11.87
CA TYR A 326 -5.57 7.40 -12.39
C TYR A 326 -5.71 5.88 -12.20
N TYR A 327 -4.62 5.16 -11.97
CA TYR A 327 -4.67 3.73 -11.63
C TYR A 327 -4.40 3.46 -10.15
N ALA A 328 -4.00 4.49 -9.39
CA ALA A 328 -3.66 4.42 -7.98
C ALA A 328 -4.83 4.82 -7.08
N GLU A 329 -5.48 5.96 -7.34
CA GLU A 329 -6.71 6.41 -6.66
C GLU A 329 -7.88 5.67 -7.27
N LEU A 330 -8.49 4.70 -6.61
CA LEU A 330 -9.50 3.76 -7.09
C LEU A 330 -10.82 3.82 -6.30
N SER A 331 -10.97 4.79 -5.40
CA SER A 331 -12.06 4.85 -4.41
C SER A 331 -13.44 4.89 -5.07
N LEU A 332 -13.58 5.69 -6.13
CA LEU A 332 -14.83 5.91 -6.86
C LEU A 332 -14.72 5.63 -8.37
N PRO A 333 -15.83 5.24 -9.03
CA PRO A 333 -15.85 5.12 -10.49
C PRO A 333 -15.71 6.48 -11.17
N ASP A 334 -15.31 6.50 -12.43
CA ASP A 334 -15.07 7.74 -13.20
C ASP A 334 -16.28 8.68 -13.16
N ASN A 335 -17.50 8.16 -13.36
CA ASN A 335 -18.74 8.96 -13.35
C ASN A 335 -19.10 9.58 -11.97
N GLN A 336 -18.27 9.40 -10.96
CA GLN A 336 -18.38 10.02 -9.64
C GLN A 336 -17.09 10.71 -9.19
N SER A 337 -15.99 10.58 -9.95
CA SER A 337 -14.67 11.07 -9.60
C SER A 337 -13.98 11.71 -10.79
N TRP A 338 -13.36 10.92 -11.66
CA TRP A 338 -12.50 11.39 -12.74
C TRP A 338 -13.23 11.91 -13.97
N ASP A 339 -14.53 11.67 -14.16
CA ASP A 339 -15.37 12.19 -15.27
C ASP A 339 -16.81 12.36 -14.75
N ALA A 340 -16.95 13.13 -13.67
CA ALA A 340 -18.18 13.17 -12.88
C ALA A 340 -19.35 13.87 -13.62
N ASP A 341 -19.05 14.73 -14.58
CA ASP A 341 -20.05 15.36 -15.46
C ASP A 341 -20.23 14.64 -16.81
N GLY A 342 -19.42 13.61 -17.10
CA GLY A 342 -19.53 12.76 -18.27
C GLY A 342 -19.16 13.44 -19.58
N ASP A 343 -18.38 14.53 -19.53
CA ASP A 343 -17.94 15.27 -20.70
C ASP A 343 -16.66 14.70 -21.35
N ARG A 344 -16.06 13.68 -20.69
CA ARG A 344 -14.85 12.94 -21.10
C ARG A 344 -13.59 13.79 -21.04
N ARG A 345 -13.53 14.70 -20.08
CA ARG A 345 -12.35 15.50 -19.75
C ARG A 345 -11.85 15.14 -18.38
N TRP A 346 -11.14 14.02 -18.33
CA TRP A 346 -10.81 13.46 -17.05
C TRP A 346 -9.97 14.38 -16.16
N GLY A 347 -10.34 14.50 -14.89
CA GLY A 347 -9.60 15.27 -13.89
C GLY A 347 -9.67 16.78 -14.07
N GLU A 348 -10.71 17.31 -14.71
CA GLU A 348 -10.92 18.76 -14.79
C GLU A 348 -11.39 19.34 -13.45
N ASN A 349 -11.63 20.65 -13.37
CA ASN A 349 -11.93 21.28 -12.08
C ASN A 349 -13.26 20.84 -11.45
N SER A 350 -14.25 20.43 -12.26
CA SER A 350 -15.55 19.88 -11.81
C SER A 350 -15.42 18.50 -11.16
N ASP A 351 -14.38 17.74 -11.47
CA ASP A 351 -14.19 16.35 -11.04
C ASP A 351 -13.73 16.23 -9.57
N PRO A 352 -14.48 15.56 -8.67
CA PRO A 352 -14.18 15.53 -7.24
C PRO A 352 -13.16 14.43 -6.85
N ILE A 353 -11.97 14.45 -7.44
CA ILE A 353 -10.88 13.49 -7.14
C ILE A 353 -10.33 13.74 -5.72
N ASP A 354 -10.18 12.66 -4.93
CA ASP A 354 -9.83 12.73 -3.51
C ASP A 354 -8.32 12.69 -3.17
N PHE A 355 -7.48 12.20 -4.09
CA PHE A 355 -6.01 12.15 -4.03
C PHE A 355 -5.41 11.12 -3.06
N TYR A 356 -6.19 10.15 -2.56
CA TYR A 356 -5.63 9.00 -1.86
C TYR A 356 -5.41 7.86 -2.86
N SER A 357 -4.34 7.10 -2.71
CA SER A 357 -4.07 5.95 -3.59
C SER A 357 -4.32 4.65 -2.87
N GLU A 358 -5.24 3.83 -3.36
CA GLU A 358 -5.55 2.49 -2.88
C GLU A 358 -4.42 1.50 -3.14
N VAL A 359 -3.61 1.74 -4.16
CA VAL A 359 -2.48 0.87 -4.57
C VAL A 359 -1.28 1.72 -4.98
N ASN A 360 -0.06 1.18 -4.86
CA ASN A 360 1.11 1.81 -5.45
C ASN A 360 1.20 1.43 -6.93
N VAL A 361 1.57 2.40 -7.78
CA VAL A 361 1.68 2.19 -9.23
C VAL A 361 3.08 2.54 -9.70
N GLY A 362 3.68 1.66 -10.49
CA GLY A 362 4.87 1.93 -11.27
C GLY A 362 4.70 1.50 -12.72
N ARG A 363 5.55 2.02 -13.62
CA ARG A 363 5.46 1.75 -15.05
C ARG A 363 6.81 1.46 -15.70
N ILE A 364 6.86 0.48 -16.60
CA ILE A 364 7.93 0.28 -17.57
C ILE A 364 7.40 0.71 -18.95
N PRO A 365 7.69 1.94 -19.42
CA PRO A 365 7.08 2.52 -20.63
C PRO A 365 7.76 2.04 -21.93
N TRP A 366 7.88 0.72 -22.12
CA TRP A 366 8.51 0.11 -23.30
C TRP A 366 7.72 -1.10 -23.81
N SER A 367 7.48 -1.15 -25.12
CA SER A 367 6.82 -2.30 -25.77
C SER A 367 7.77 -3.26 -26.47
N GLN A 368 9.09 -3.02 -26.42
CA GLN A 368 10.09 -3.90 -27.03
C GLN A 368 10.49 -5.03 -26.06
N PRO A 369 10.27 -6.33 -26.39
CA PRO A 369 10.51 -7.45 -25.47
C PRO A 369 11.90 -7.50 -24.82
N SER A 370 12.96 -7.25 -25.61
CA SER A 370 14.33 -7.28 -25.12
C SER A 370 14.64 -6.14 -24.16
N THR A 371 14.04 -4.97 -24.38
CA THR A 371 14.21 -3.80 -23.51
C THR A 371 13.50 -4.03 -22.18
N VAL A 372 12.25 -4.51 -22.22
CA VAL A 372 11.50 -4.85 -21.00
C VAL A 372 12.22 -5.92 -20.19
N LEU A 373 12.69 -6.99 -20.85
CA LEU A 373 13.44 -8.05 -20.18
C LEU A 373 14.69 -7.49 -19.46
N SER A 374 15.48 -6.67 -20.17
CA SER A 374 16.68 -6.06 -19.58
C SER A 374 16.36 -5.15 -18.38
N ILE A 375 15.25 -4.41 -18.42
CA ILE A 375 14.81 -3.57 -17.29
C ILE A 375 14.40 -4.44 -16.10
N CYS A 376 13.68 -5.53 -16.35
CA CYS A 376 13.26 -6.49 -15.32
C CYS A 376 14.48 -7.12 -14.64
N GLU A 377 15.40 -7.71 -15.41
CA GLU A 377 16.62 -8.36 -14.90
C GLU A 377 17.50 -7.38 -14.10
N LYS A 378 17.62 -6.14 -14.59
CA LYS A 378 18.39 -5.09 -13.91
C LYS A 378 17.74 -4.65 -12.59
N SER A 379 16.41 -4.58 -12.54
CA SER A 379 15.66 -4.27 -11.32
C SER A 379 15.86 -5.36 -10.26
N VAL A 380 15.84 -6.63 -10.66
CA VAL A 380 16.16 -7.77 -9.80
C VAL A 380 17.61 -7.69 -9.30
N ALA A 381 18.56 -7.45 -10.18
CA ALA A 381 19.97 -7.33 -9.82
C ALA A 381 20.24 -6.18 -8.83
N TYR A 382 19.53 -5.05 -8.98
CA TYR A 382 19.58 -3.95 -8.02
C TYR A 382 19.15 -4.39 -6.62
N GLU A 383 18.00 -5.05 -6.48
CA GLU A 383 17.49 -5.50 -5.18
C GLU A 383 18.34 -6.60 -4.55
N GLN A 384 18.89 -7.52 -5.36
CA GLN A 384 19.76 -8.59 -4.88
C GLN A 384 21.14 -8.09 -4.41
N ASN A 385 21.57 -6.91 -4.85
CA ASN A 385 22.86 -6.36 -4.49
C ASN A 385 22.83 -5.74 -3.09
N ASN A 386 23.39 -6.45 -2.11
CA ASN A 386 23.46 -5.98 -0.73
C ASN A 386 24.78 -5.28 -0.37
N ASP A 387 25.62 -4.93 -1.35
CA ASP A 387 26.90 -4.23 -1.10
C ASP A 387 26.63 -2.80 -0.59
N PRO A 388 27.00 -2.46 0.66
CA PRO A 388 26.81 -1.12 1.19
C PRO A 388 27.58 -0.05 0.40
N ALA A 389 28.69 -0.40 -0.26
CA ALA A 389 29.45 0.56 -1.08
C ALA A 389 28.65 1.08 -2.29
N PHE A 390 27.67 0.29 -2.74
CA PHE A 390 26.69 0.69 -3.74
C PHE A 390 25.42 1.24 -3.09
N LYS A 391 24.79 0.46 -2.20
CA LYS A 391 23.46 0.77 -1.62
C LYS A 391 23.44 2.01 -0.73
N LYS A 392 24.59 2.42 -0.17
CA LYS A 392 24.74 3.66 0.61
C LYS A 392 25.55 4.72 -0.13
N ASN A 393 25.37 4.82 -1.44
CA ASN A 393 26.11 5.76 -2.28
C ASN A 393 25.15 6.59 -3.14
N ILE A 394 25.20 7.90 -2.95
CA ILE A 394 24.30 8.88 -3.56
C ILE A 394 25.05 9.94 -4.36
N LEU A 395 24.52 10.27 -5.53
CA LEU A 395 24.98 11.38 -6.37
C LEU A 395 23.97 12.53 -6.30
N LEU A 396 24.43 13.71 -5.90
CA LEU A 396 23.62 14.91 -5.71
C LEU A 396 24.00 16.00 -6.72
N LEU A 397 23.06 16.40 -7.57
CA LEU A 397 23.26 17.39 -8.62
C LEU A 397 22.36 18.61 -8.38
N GLY A 398 22.89 19.65 -7.74
CA GLY A 398 22.14 20.87 -7.41
C GLY A 398 22.47 22.02 -8.35
N ALA A 399 21.56 22.32 -9.28
CA ALA A 399 21.57 23.57 -10.04
C ALA A 399 20.70 24.63 -9.36
N PHE A 400 20.95 25.89 -9.68
CA PHE A 400 20.04 26.97 -9.32
C PHE A 400 18.76 26.86 -10.17
N PHE A 401 17.62 27.19 -9.58
CA PHE A 401 16.42 27.53 -10.36
C PHE A 401 16.40 29.01 -10.73
N TRP A 402 16.83 29.86 -9.78
CA TRP A 402 16.84 31.31 -9.93
C TRP A 402 17.98 31.88 -9.08
N PRO A 403 18.38 33.15 -9.26
CA PRO A 403 19.51 33.73 -8.53
C PRO A 403 19.42 33.68 -6.99
N ASP A 404 18.21 33.51 -6.44
CA ASP A 404 17.91 33.41 -5.02
C ASP A 404 17.68 31.98 -4.54
N THR A 405 17.84 30.98 -5.41
CA THR A 405 17.42 29.60 -5.15
C THR A 405 18.49 28.62 -5.63
N ASP A 406 19.51 28.44 -4.79
CA ASP A 406 20.57 27.44 -4.94
C ASP A 406 20.07 26.08 -4.42
N ASN A 407 19.67 25.15 -5.29
CA ASN A 407 19.14 23.87 -4.84
C ASN A 407 20.19 22.94 -4.21
N ALA A 408 21.45 23.36 -4.07
CA ALA A 408 22.37 22.69 -3.15
C ALA A 408 21.82 22.65 -1.71
N VAL A 409 21.02 23.64 -1.28
CA VAL A 409 20.32 23.61 0.01
C VAL A 409 19.42 22.38 0.17
N LEU A 410 18.66 22.05 -0.87
CA LEU A 410 17.79 20.88 -0.93
C LEU A 410 18.62 19.59 -0.85
N MET A 411 19.74 19.54 -1.57
CA MET A 411 20.63 18.37 -1.57
C MET A 411 21.24 18.13 -0.19
N GLU A 412 21.71 19.16 0.49
CA GLU A 412 22.31 19.02 1.83
C GLU A 412 21.27 18.67 2.89
N LEU A 413 20.05 19.26 2.84
CA LEU A 413 18.98 18.92 3.79
C LEU A 413 18.53 17.46 3.69
N LYS A 414 18.47 16.90 2.47
CA LYS A 414 18.10 15.49 2.26
C LYS A 414 19.09 14.51 2.84
N VAL A 415 20.37 14.87 2.88
CA VAL A 415 21.44 13.97 3.37
C VAL A 415 21.85 14.23 4.81
N ASP A 416 21.36 15.32 5.42
CA ASP A 416 21.45 15.57 6.85
C ASP A 416 20.41 14.75 7.63
N GLN A 417 20.45 13.42 7.46
CA GLN A 417 19.54 12.47 8.10
C GLN A 417 20.31 11.48 8.98
N PRO A 418 19.76 11.04 10.12
CA PRO A 418 20.46 10.12 11.03
C PRO A 418 20.93 8.81 10.36
N TRP A 419 20.13 8.23 9.47
CA TRP A 419 20.44 6.98 8.76
C TRP A 419 21.45 7.15 7.61
N MET A 420 21.76 8.39 7.22
CA MET A 420 22.71 8.70 6.16
C MET A 420 24.12 9.03 6.68
N SER A 421 24.34 8.94 7.99
CA SER A 421 25.61 9.28 8.63
C SER A 421 26.82 8.45 8.16
N ASP A 422 26.60 7.26 7.59
CA ASP A 422 27.64 6.39 7.02
C ASP A 422 27.58 6.27 5.49
N TRP A 423 26.82 7.13 4.81
CA TRP A 423 26.69 7.10 3.36
C TRP A 423 27.85 7.82 2.66
N THR A 424 28.18 7.33 1.46
CA THR A 424 29.04 8.03 0.51
C THR A 424 28.19 9.01 -0.29
N MET A 425 28.59 10.28 -0.31
CA MET A 425 27.86 11.35 -0.97
C MET A 425 28.79 12.05 -1.96
N THR A 426 28.44 12.05 -3.24
CA THR A 426 29.14 12.83 -4.27
C THR A 426 28.31 14.06 -4.62
N ARG A 427 28.89 15.25 -4.47
CA ARG A 427 28.22 16.54 -4.66
C ARG A 427 28.68 17.24 -5.94
N MET A 428 27.72 17.65 -6.76
CA MET A 428 27.98 18.49 -7.94
C MET A 428 27.07 19.72 -7.96
N TYR A 429 27.66 20.90 -7.82
CA TYR A 429 26.94 22.18 -7.80
C TYR A 429 27.57 23.17 -8.81
N GLU A 430 26.88 24.28 -9.09
CA GLU A 430 27.35 25.30 -10.02
C GLU A 430 28.56 26.06 -9.47
N GLN A 431 29.77 25.67 -9.89
CA GLN A 431 31.03 26.20 -9.37
C GLN A 431 31.17 27.70 -9.61
N GLY A 432 31.53 28.43 -8.55
CA GLY A 432 31.68 29.89 -8.59
C GLY A 432 30.38 30.66 -8.32
N TYR A 433 29.25 29.95 -8.17
CA TYR A 433 27.95 30.52 -7.82
C TYR A 433 27.40 29.90 -6.53
N SER A 434 27.40 28.58 -6.42
CA SER A 434 26.92 27.90 -5.21
C SER A 434 27.80 28.21 -4.01
N SER A 435 27.16 28.43 -2.86
CA SER A 435 27.85 28.66 -1.58
C SER A 435 28.17 27.38 -0.82
N TYR A 436 27.65 26.24 -1.28
CA TYR A 436 27.79 24.94 -0.65
C TYR A 436 29.07 24.21 -1.12
N PRO A 437 29.65 23.34 -0.27
CA PRO A 437 30.79 22.52 -0.66
C PRO A 437 30.40 21.55 -1.79
N MET A 438 31.28 21.39 -2.78
CA MET A 438 31.06 20.47 -3.90
C MET A 438 32.34 19.68 -4.20
N ASP A 439 32.19 18.45 -4.68
CA ASP A 439 33.31 17.61 -5.13
C ASP A 439 33.67 17.92 -6.59
N TYR A 440 32.65 18.23 -7.40
CA TYR A 440 32.79 18.55 -8.81
C TYR A 440 31.92 19.75 -9.21
N ASN A 441 32.34 20.47 -10.26
CA ASN A 441 31.46 21.43 -10.92
C ASN A 441 30.34 20.70 -11.67
N LEU A 442 29.11 21.19 -11.57
CA LEU A 442 27.97 20.64 -12.31
C LEU A 442 28.06 20.99 -13.80
N THR A 443 28.54 20.03 -14.60
CA THR A 443 28.70 20.15 -16.05
C THR A 443 28.39 18.81 -16.72
N PHE A 444 28.03 18.81 -18.00
CA PHE A 444 27.77 17.58 -18.77
C PHE A 444 28.93 16.57 -18.65
N ASN A 445 30.16 17.04 -18.81
CA ASN A 445 31.34 16.17 -18.80
C ASN A 445 31.59 15.54 -17.43
N ASN A 446 31.42 16.29 -16.35
CA ASN A 446 31.59 15.77 -15.00
C ASN A 446 30.47 14.78 -14.67
N VAL A 447 29.21 15.12 -14.92
CA VAL A 447 28.07 14.21 -14.69
C VAL A 447 28.27 12.92 -15.47
N ARG A 448 28.53 12.99 -16.78
CA ARG A 448 28.77 11.80 -17.61
C ARG A 448 29.93 10.98 -17.07
N SER A 449 31.08 11.58 -16.78
CA SER A 449 32.28 10.81 -16.40
C SER A 449 32.16 10.18 -15.01
N VAL A 450 31.68 10.94 -14.03
CA VAL A 450 31.59 10.48 -12.64
C VAL A 450 30.45 9.48 -12.47
N TRP A 451 29.27 9.73 -13.03
CA TRP A 451 28.16 8.79 -12.93
C TRP A 451 28.49 7.47 -13.63
N SER A 452 28.99 7.51 -14.87
CA SER A 452 29.29 6.28 -15.63
C SER A 452 30.37 5.40 -14.99
N SER A 453 31.24 5.97 -14.15
CA SER A 453 32.30 5.24 -13.46
C SER A 453 32.01 4.96 -11.98
N GLY A 454 30.94 5.53 -11.43
CA GLY A 454 30.52 5.38 -10.05
C GLY A 454 29.56 4.21 -9.82
N GLN A 455 29.23 3.99 -8.55
CA GLN A 455 28.31 2.97 -8.09
C GLN A 455 27.22 3.65 -7.25
N TYR A 456 26.32 4.38 -7.90
CA TYR A 456 25.32 5.19 -7.21
C TYR A 456 23.98 4.45 -7.18
N ALA A 457 23.57 3.99 -6.00
CA ALA A 457 22.25 3.37 -5.84
C ALA A 457 21.10 4.39 -5.91
N PHE A 458 21.41 5.67 -5.65
CA PHE A 458 20.47 6.78 -5.77
C PHE A 458 21.12 7.97 -6.47
N VAL A 459 20.41 8.61 -7.38
CA VAL A 459 20.83 9.85 -8.04
C VAL A 459 19.70 10.86 -7.92
N ASN A 460 20.04 12.07 -7.47
CA ASN A 460 19.08 13.14 -7.30
C ASN A 460 19.57 14.38 -8.04
N TRP A 461 18.66 15.07 -8.73
CA TRP A 461 18.96 16.41 -9.23
C TRP A 461 17.81 17.38 -9.08
N ALA A 462 18.19 18.66 -9.00
CA ALA A 462 17.30 19.80 -9.15
C ALA A 462 17.90 20.78 -10.15
N GLY A 463 17.17 21.08 -11.22
CA GLY A 463 17.56 22.05 -12.25
C GLY A 463 16.46 22.37 -13.24
N HIS A 464 16.74 23.21 -14.23
CA HIS A 464 15.78 23.48 -15.30
C HIS A 464 15.60 22.25 -16.18
N GLY A 465 14.40 22.01 -16.71
CA GLY A 465 14.11 20.77 -17.44
C GLY A 465 13.53 20.98 -18.84
N SER A 466 13.74 19.98 -19.68
CA SER A 466 13.01 19.71 -20.91
C SER A 466 12.77 18.19 -21.00
N PRO A 467 11.99 17.70 -21.97
CA PRO A 467 11.88 16.26 -22.19
C PRO A 467 13.22 15.53 -22.30
N TYR A 468 14.23 16.17 -22.90
CA TYR A 468 15.49 15.49 -23.25
C TYR A 468 16.65 15.75 -22.28
N SER A 469 16.51 16.68 -21.34
CA SER A 469 17.65 17.16 -20.55
C SER A 469 17.29 18.02 -19.35
N SER A 470 18.22 18.07 -18.39
CA SER A 470 18.23 18.97 -17.24
C SER A 470 19.44 19.90 -17.30
N HIS A 471 19.24 21.16 -16.91
CA HIS A 471 20.14 22.27 -17.20
C HIS A 471 20.50 23.07 -15.95
N ILE A 472 21.73 23.59 -15.95
CA ILE A 472 22.18 24.60 -14.99
C ILE A 472 21.55 25.97 -15.29
N TYR A 473 21.53 26.88 -14.32
CA TYR A 473 21.05 28.25 -14.56
C TYR A 473 22.14 29.15 -15.15
N TYR A 474 23.33 29.13 -14.55
CA TYR A 474 24.43 30.00 -14.95
C TYR A 474 25.23 29.42 -16.14
N TYR A 475 26.16 30.21 -16.67
CA TYR A 475 27.14 29.75 -17.67
C TYR A 475 26.61 29.22 -19.02
N THR A 476 25.43 29.69 -19.46
CA THR A 476 24.73 29.46 -20.76
C THR A 476 23.55 28.47 -20.76
N GLY A 477 23.20 27.86 -19.62
CA GLY A 477 22.12 26.88 -19.58
C GLY A 477 22.52 25.53 -20.18
N GLU A 478 23.75 25.09 -19.95
CA GLU A 478 24.24 23.78 -20.43
C GLU A 478 23.40 22.64 -19.82
N GLY A 479 23.06 21.64 -20.63
CA GLY A 479 22.41 20.42 -20.14
C GLY A 479 23.43 19.52 -19.44
N PHE A 480 23.28 19.30 -18.13
CA PHE A 480 24.20 18.47 -17.34
C PHE A 480 23.82 16.98 -17.36
N ALA A 481 22.53 16.67 -17.43
CA ALA A 481 21.99 15.33 -17.63
C ALA A 481 21.11 15.35 -18.87
N THR A 482 21.31 14.43 -19.81
CA THR A 482 20.60 14.46 -21.10
C THR A 482 20.34 13.04 -21.62
N THR A 483 19.47 12.86 -22.60
CA THR A 483 19.34 11.56 -23.30
C THR A 483 20.66 11.08 -23.93
N SER A 484 21.63 11.97 -24.18
CA SER A 484 22.96 11.61 -24.67
C SER A 484 23.92 11.14 -23.57
N THR A 485 23.59 11.31 -22.28
CA THR A 485 24.33 10.67 -21.18
C THR A 485 23.92 9.21 -20.98
N CYS A 486 22.65 8.85 -21.25
CA CYS A 486 22.10 7.52 -20.98
C CYS A 486 22.94 6.34 -21.55
N PRO A 487 23.46 6.40 -22.79
CA PRO A 487 24.26 5.29 -23.35
C PRO A 487 25.56 4.96 -22.60
N TYR A 488 26.01 5.84 -21.69
CA TYR A 488 27.23 5.66 -20.91
C TYR A 488 26.96 5.19 -19.48
N LEU A 489 25.70 5.23 -19.02
CA LEU A 489 25.35 4.89 -17.65
C LEU A 489 25.54 3.39 -17.38
N ASN A 490 25.84 3.08 -16.13
CA ASN A 490 26.28 1.77 -15.69
C ASN A 490 25.10 0.91 -15.20
N ASP A 491 24.70 -0.08 -15.99
CA ASP A 491 23.62 -1.00 -15.61
C ASP A 491 24.05 -2.07 -14.60
N ASP A 492 25.35 -2.22 -14.30
CA ASP A 492 25.80 -3.06 -13.18
C ASP A 492 25.51 -2.38 -11.82
N TYR A 493 25.35 -1.05 -11.82
CA TYR A 493 25.05 -0.23 -10.64
C TYR A 493 24.01 0.86 -10.99
N PRO A 494 22.79 0.46 -11.35
CA PRO A 494 21.76 1.41 -11.77
C PRO A 494 21.20 2.16 -10.56
N ALA A 495 20.59 3.32 -10.79
CA ALA A 495 20.07 4.16 -9.71
C ALA A 495 18.53 4.16 -9.66
N ILE A 496 17.99 4.42 -8.46
CA ILE A 496 16.71 5.10 -8.32
C ILE A 496 16.96 6.59 -8.52
N ILE A 497 16.12 7.26 -9.30
CA ILE A 497 16.32 8.65 -9.69
C ILE A 497 15.13 9.50 -9.28
N PHE A 498 15.40 10.64 -8.62
CA PHE A 498 14.47 11.75 -8.57
C PHE A 498 15.02 12.93 -9.38
N ALA A 499 14.18 13.43 -10.28
CA ALA A 499 14.50 14.45 -11.25
C ALA A 499 13.63 15.70 -11.04
N ASP A 500 14.06 16.60 -10.16
CA ASP A 500 13.39 17.88 -9.92
C ASP A 500 13.68 18.87 -11.06
N ALA A 501 13.01 18.64 -12.18
CA ALA A 501 13.11 19.41 -13.41
C ALA A 501 11.87 19.22 -14.27
N CYS A 502 11.49 20.26 -15.02
CA CYS A 502 10.34 20.21 -15.92
C CYS A 502 10.44 19.09 -16.98
N SER A 503 9.30 18.46 -17.26
CA SER A 503 9.07 17.60 -18.42
C SER A 503 10.01 16.39 -18.55
N ASN A 504 10.79 16.03 -17.53
CA ASN A 504 11.72 14.90 -17.60
C ASN A 504 11.02 13.53 -17.79
N SER A 505 9.71 13.48 -17.57
CA SER A 505 8.82 12.34 -17.82
C SER A 505 7.71 12.68 -18.83
N ASP A 506 7.88 13.72 -19.63
CA ASP A 506 6.85 14.19 -20.57
C ASP A 506 6.54 13.13 -21.63
N THR A 507 5.26 12.82 -21.79
CA THR A 507 4.75 11.77 -22.68
C THR A 507 4.39 12.27 -24.08
N ASP A 508 4.40 13.58 -24.32
CA ASP A 508 4.21 14.15 -25.66
C ASP A 508 5.48 14.02 -26.54
N TYR A 509 6.61 13.65 -25.93
CA TYR A 509 7.92 13.56 -26.55
C TYR A 509 8.69 12.34 -26.03
N PRO A 510 9.72 11.85 -26.76
CA PRO A 510 10.73 11.01 -26.12
C PRO A 510 11.33 11.77 -24.94
N ASN A 511 11.46 11.10 -23.80
CA ASN A 511 11.92 11.74 -22.58
C ASN A 511 13.10 11.02 -21.94
N ILE A 512 13.85 11.77 -21.13
CA ILE A 512 15.06 11.29 -20.47
C ILE A 512 14.76 10.19 -19.45
N GLY A 513 13.63 10.25 -18.74
CA GLY A 513 13.25 9.23 -17.76
C GLY A 513 13.09 7.84 -18.38
N ARG A 514 12.39 7.75 -19.51
CA ARG A 514 12.22 6.52 -20.29
C ARG A 514 13.55 5.96 -20.81
N GLU A 515 14.44 6.82 -21.30
CA GLU A 515 15.77 6.41 -21.78
C GLU A 515 16.70 5.98 -20.65
N MET A 516 16.62 6.59 -19.46
CA MET A 516 17.38 6.15 -18.29
C MET A 516 16.89 4.81 -17.74
N LEU A 517 15.58 4.55 -17.79
CA LEU A 517 15.07 3.23 -17.39
C LEU A 517 15.65 2.13 -18.29
N LYS A 518 15.76 2.42 -19.60
CA LYS A 518 16.43 1.54 -20.56
C LYS A 518 17.92 1.34 -20.23
N GLN A 519 18.63 2.36 -19.77
CA GLN A 519 20.03 2.27 -19.35
C GLN A 519 20.39 3.29 -18.26
N GLY A 520 20.81 2.80 -17.10
CA GLY A 520 21.28 3.59 -15.96
C GLY A 520 20.34 3.69 -14.76
N SER A 521 19.05 3.36 -14.89
CA SER A 521 18.10 3.42 -13.78
C SER A 521 17.19 2.20 -13.65
N VAL A 522 16.73 1.96 -12.42
CA VAL A 522 15.67 1.00 -12.04
C VAL A 522 14.41 1.68 -11.51
N GLY A 523 14.51 2.99 -11.28
CA GLY A 523 13.43 3.86 -10.85
C GLY A 523 13.67 5.28 -11.37
N PHE A 524 12.62 5.97 -11.78
CA PHE A 524 12.69 7.37 -12.19
C PHE A 524 11.39 8.10 -11.87
N LEU A 525 11.48 9.11 -11.01
CA LEU A 525 10.41 10.05 -10.74
C LEU A 525 10.78 11.42 -11.31
N GLY A 526 9.94 11.94 -12.20
CA GLY A 526 10.10 13.25 -12.80
C GLY A 526 8.77 13.76 -13.32
N ALA A 527 8.66 15.07 -13.51
CA ALA A 527 7.44 15.73 -13.96
C ALA A 527 7.05 15.34 -15.40
N THR A 528 5.76 15.06 -15.62
CA THR A 528 5.20 14.81 -16.97
C THR A 528 4.95 16.09 -17.76
N LYS A 529 4.97 17.26 -17.09
CA LYS A 529 4.85 18.60 -17.68
C LYS A 529 5.73 19.61 -16.93
N VAL A 530 5.40 20.90 -17.00
CA VAL A 530 6.18 21.98 -16.39
C VAL A 530 5.95 22.02 -14.88
N ALA A 531 7.04 21.87 -14.12
CA ALA A 531 7.01 21.84 -12.67
C ALA A 531 7.06 23.24 -12.06
N TYR A 532 6.39 23.39 -10.92
CA TYR A 532 6.47 24.57 -10.09
C TYR A 532 7.51 24.41 -8.99
N GLY A 533 8.27 25.48 -8.76
CA GLY A 533 9.26 25.61 -7.70
C GLY A 533 8.95 26.81 -6.81
N ARG A 534 9.66 26.86 -5.68
CA ARG A 534 9.60 27.95 -4.70
C ARG A 534 10.94 28.66 -4.63
N GLY A 535 10.88 29.99 -4.73
CA GLY A 535 12.05 30.85 -4.53
C GLY A 535 12.52 30.83 -3.08
N ALA A 536 13.84 30.83 -2.88
CA ALA A 536 14.48 30.83 -1.56
C ALA A 536 13.97 29.71 -0.63
N TRP A 537 13.68 28.54 -1.19
CA TRP A 537 13.28 27.35 -0.45
C TRP A 537 14.40 26.91 0.51
N ASP A 538 14.08 26.69 1.78
CA ASP A 538 15.03 26.20 2.80
C ASP A 538 14.39 25.28 3.87
N ASP A 539 13.12 24.91 3.70
CA ASP A 539 12.37 24.08 4.63
C ASP A 539 11.50 23.04 3.88
N PRO A 540 11.47 21.76 4.30
CA PRO A 540 10.65 20.73 3.66
C PRO A 540 9.15 21.01 3.54
N TYR A 541 8.60 21.93 4.34
CA TYR A 541 7.20 22.34 4.31
C TYR A 541 6.99 23.65 3.55
N ASP A 542 7.99 24.13 2.84
CA ASP A 542 7.84 25.30 1.98
C ASP A 542 6.98 25.02 0.74
N GLY A 543 6.72 23.75 0.42
CA GLY A 543 5.93 23.33 -0.73
C GLY A 543 6.74 23.27 -2.02
N SER A 544 6.03 23.12 -3.14
CA SER A 544 6.59 22.90 -4.48
C SER A 544 7.19 21.50 -4.71
N SER A 545 7.66 21.27 -5.93
CA SER A 545 8.48 20.13 -6.35
C SER A 545 9.68 19.84 -5.43
N GLN A 546 10.35 20.87 -4.88
CA GLN A 546 11.49 20.71 -3.98
C GLN A 546 11.09 19.95 -2.69
N SER A 547 9.88 20.20 -2.18
CA SER A 547 9.36 19.48 -1.00
C SER A 547 8.98 18.04 -1.34
N LEU A 548 8.35 17.81 -2.51
CA LEU A 548 8.08 16.45 -2.98
C LEU A 548 9.38 15.64 -3.11
N ASP A 549 10.41 16.25 -3.70
CA ASP A 549 11.73 15.66 -3.85
C ASP A 549 12.35 15.26 -2.50
N TYR A 550 12.30 16.18 -1.53
CA TYR A 550 12.76 15.90 -0.17
C TYR A 550 12.03 14.69 0.44
N PHE A 551 10.69 14.68 0.39
CA PHE A 551 9.87 13.63 0.98
C PHE A 551 10.05 12.27 0.29
N PHE A 552 10.08 12.22 -1.03
CA PHE A 552 10.35 10.99 -1.76
C PHE A 552 11.75 10.45 -1.44
N THR A 553 12.77 11.31 -1.58
CA THR A 553 14.18 10.89 -1.44
C THR A 553 14.46 10.40 -0.02
N THR A 554 13.99 11.10 1.00
CA THR A 554 14.21 10.69 2.40
C THR A 554 13.45 9.39 2.74
N SER A 555 12.24 9.19 2.20
CA SER A 555 11.50 7.94 2.37
C SER A 555 12.21 6.74 1.72
N VAL A 556 12.61 6.85 0.45
CA VAL A 556 13.32 5.75 -0.25
C VAL A 556 14.67 5.44 0.41
N THR A 557 15.47 6.47 0.70
CA THR A 557 16.83 6.28 1.26
C THR A 557 16.82 5.82 2.71
N SER A 558 15.72 5.98 3.45
CA SER A 558 15.57 5.37 4.78
C SER A 558 15.59 3.85 4.74
N GLY A 559 15.23 3.25 3.60
CA GLY A 559 15.06 1.81 3.43
C GLY A 559 13.73 1.28 3.99
N ASN A 560 12.90 2.13 4.60
CA ASN A 560 11.59 1.73 5.15
C ASN A 560 10.48 1.65 4.09
N TYR A 561 10.70 2.28 2.94
CA TYR A 561 9.74 2.37 1.85
C TYR A 561 10.35 1.79 0.57
N THR A 562 9.56 1.04 -0.18
CA THR A 562 9.82 0.83 -1.61
C THR A 562 9.67 2.14 -2.37
N GLN A 563 10.18 2.21 -3.60
CA GLN A 563 10.06 3.40 -4.42
C GLN A 563 8.60 3.75 -4.76
N GLY A 564 7.72 2.76 -4.90
CA GLY A 564 6.28 2.96 -5.08
C GLY A 564 5.61 3.50 -3.81
N GLU A 565 5.91 2.94 -2.64
CA GLU A 565 5.35 3.43 -1.37
C GLU A 565 5.80 4.86 -1.08
N ALA A 566 7.09 5.16 -1.28
CA ALA A 566 7.62 6.49 -1.07
C ALA A 566 6.96 7.52 -1.99
N HIS A 567 6.66 7.14 -3.23
CA HIS A 567 5.93 7.99 -4.17
C HIS A 567 4.52 8.31 -3.68
N GLN A 568 3.72 7.28 -3.35
CA GLN A 568 2.35 7.50 -2.89
C GLN A 568 2.29 8.21 -1.53
N TRP A 569 3.20 7.87 -0.62
CA TRP A 569 3.34 8.55 0.66
C TRP A 569 3.68 10.03 0.47
N ALA A 570 4.64 10.37 -0.39
CA ALA A 570 5.05 11.74 -0.61
C ALA A 570 3.92 12.57 -1.26
N LEU A 571 3.19 12.03 -2.25
CA LEU A 571 2.03 12.71 -2.84
C LEU A 571 0.93 12.99 -1.79
N ARG A 572 0.58 11.98 -0.99
CA ARG A 572 -0.39 12.12 0.11
C ARG A 572 0.09 13.14 1.13
N HIS A 573 1.36 13.08 1.53
CA HIS A 573 1.94 13.99 2.52
C HIS A 573 1.94 15.43 2.02
N MET A 574 2.26 15.66 0.74
CA MET A 574 2.17 16.98 0.11
C MET A 574 0.72 17.51 0.11
N TYR A 575 -0.25 16.67 -0.23
CA TYR A 575 -1.68 17.03 -0.20
C TYR A 575 -2.14 17.41 1.22
N LEU A 576 -1.92 16.52 2.19
CA LEU A 576 -2.38 16.71 3.57
C LEU A 576 -1.78 17.94 4.24
N ASN A 577 -0.55 18.29 3.89
CA ASN A 577 0.16 19.45 4.45
C ASN A 577 -0.03 20.73 3.62
N GLY A 578 -0.89 20.73 2.59
CA GLY A 578 -1.21 21.93 1.80
C GLY A 578 -0.01 22.48 1.02
N LEU A 579 0.88 21.61 0.58
CA LEU A 579 2.19 21.96 0.01
C LEU A 579 2.20 22.16 -1.51
N TRP A 580 1.05 21.94 -2.15
CA TRP A 580 0.82 22.24 -3.55
C TRP A 580 0.19 23.61 -3.75
N TYR A 581 0.61 24.30 -4.80
CA TYR A 581 0.01 25.56 -5.24
C TYR A 581 -1.23 25.31 -6.09
N MET A 582 -1.12 24.35 -7.01
CA MET A 582 -2.15 23.93 -7.97
C MET A 582 -2.39 22.43 -7.80
N VAL A 583 -3.04 22.06 -6.70
CA VAL A 583 -3.18 20.67 -6.21
C VAL A 583 -3.47 19.67 -7.33
N LYS A 584 -4.49 19.88 -8.17
CA LYS A 584 -4.83 18.94 -9.26
C LYS A 584 -3.68 18.80 -10.27
N PHE A 585 -3.21 19.91 -10.81
CA PHE A 585 -2.17 19.90 -11.83
C PHE A 585 -0.88 19.24 -11.31
N GLU A 586 -0.39 19.64 -10.15
CA GLU A 586 0.87 19.13 -9.58
C GLU A 586 0.73 17.66 -9.15
N MET A 587 -0.42 17.24 -8.60
CA MET A 587 -0.67 15.82 -8.31
C MET A 587 -0.64 14.96 -9.58
N PHE A 588 -1.19 15.44 -10.70
CA PHE A 588 -1.18 14.69 -11.95
C PHE A 588 0.18 14.68 -12.62
N GLU A 589 0.84 15.85 -12.64
CA GLU A 589 2.18 16.04 -13.18
C GLU A 589 3.21 15.10 -12.55
N TRP A 590 3.13 14.93 -11.23
CA TRP A 590 4.02 14.07 -10.46
C TRP A 590 3.44 12.68 -10.19
N GLY A 591 2.24 12.39 -10.68
CA GLY A 591 1.51 11.15 -10.40
C GLY A 591 1.94 9.94 -11.22
N ALA A 592 3.10 9.98 -11.87
CA ALA A 592 3.63 8.87 -12.66
C ALA A 592 5.06 8.53 -12.26
N PHE A 593 5.27 7.26 -11.90
CA PHE A 593 6.56 6.72 -11.48
C PHE A 593 7.04 5.63 -12.45
N TRP A 594 8.26 5.77 -12.97
CA TRP A 594 8.85 4.77 -13.87
C TRP A 594 9.66 3.74 -13.09
N GLY A 595 9.33 2.46 -13.20
CA GLY A 595 10.01 1.36 -12.52
C GLY A 595 9.05 0.39 -11.84
N ASN A 596 9.61 -0.64 -11.21
CA ASN A 596 8.86 -1.58 -10.37
C ASN A 596 8.44 -0.90 -9.05
N PRO A 597 7.15 -0.75 -8.70
CA PRO A 597 6.75 -0.07 -7.47
C PRO A 597 7.26 -0.77 -6.20
N ASP A 598 7.42 -2.09 -6.19
CA ASP A 598 7.84 -2.85 -5.00
C ASP A 598 9.36 -2.88 -4.80
N LEU A 599 10.12 -2.10 -5.57
CA LEU A 599 11.58 -2.09 -5.47
C LEU A 599 12.08 -1.23 -4.31
N GLY A 600 12.86 -1.80 -3.40
CA GLY A 600 13.44 -1.15 -2.22
C GLY A 600 14.97 -0.92 -2.29
N MET A 601 15.45 0.03 -1.50
CA MET A 601 16.89 0.24 -1.29
C MET A 601 17.48 -0.70 -0.23
N ALA A 602 16.69 -1.04 0.80
CA ALA A 602 17.14 -1.93 1.85
C ALA A 602 17.42 -3.33 1.30
N PRO A 603 18.36 -4.09 1.91
CA PRO A 603 18.53 -5.49 1.60
C PRO A 603 17.20 -6.23 1.69
N VAL A 604 16.83 -6.89 0.60
CA VAL A 604 15.71 -7.82 0.62
C VAL A 604 16.13 -9.01 1.46
N ILE A 605 15.50 -9.17 2.62
CA ILE A 605 15.55 -10.43 3.36
C ILE A 605 14.55 -11.32 2.63
N THR A 606 15.05 -12.17 1.74
CA THR A 606 14.22 -13.23 1.16
C THR A 606 13.73 -14.11 2.30
N ASN A 607 12.44 -14.39 2.31
CA ASN A 607 11.80 -15.30 3.24
C ASN A 607 11.30 -16.50 2.42
N TYR A 608 12.00 -17.62 2.49
CA TYR A 608 11.56 -18.89 1.94
C TYR A 608 10.59 -19.52 2.93
N PRO A 609 9.42 -19.99 2.47
CA PRO A 609 8.48 -20.65 3.36
C PRO A 609 9.14 -21.88 4.02
N PRO A 610 8.65 -22.30 5.20
CA PRO A 610 9.15 -23.51 5.84
C PRO A 610 9.04 -24.72 4.92
N GLU A 611 9.96 -25.67 5.08
CA GLU A 611 9.87 -26.96 4.41
C GLU A 611 8.58 -27.68 4.80
N ILE A 612 8.10 -28.57 3.93
CA ILE A 612 6.91 -29.38 4.21
C ILE A 612 7.15 -30.17 5.52
N PRO A 613 6.29 -30.03 6.54
CA PRO A 613 6.53 -30.74 7.79
C PRO A 613 6.49 -32.25 7.60
N VAL A 614 7.24 -32.93 8.47
CA VAL A 614 7.27 -34.39 8.45
C VAL A 614 5.88 -34.96 8.74
N LEU A 615 5.58 -36.14 8.18
CA LEU A 615 4.37 -36.92 8.47
C LEU A 615 4.09 -36.88 10.00
N PRO A 616 2.88 -36.47 10.44
CA PRO A 616 2.54 -36.47 11.85
C PRO A 616 2.83 -37.81 12.52
N SER A 617 3.33 -37.75 13.75
CA SER A 617 3.57 -38.90 14.61
C SER A 617 2.63 -38.85 15.80
N GLY A 618 1.91 -39.95 16.04
CA GLY A 618 0.95 -40.10 17.13
C GLY A 618 0.31 -41.48 17.10
N ALA A 619 -0.77 -41.66 17.86
CA ALA A 619 -1.55 -42.90 17.84
C ALA A 619 -2.20 -43.10 16.47
N THR A 620 -2.12 -44.31 15.91
CA THR A 620 -2.81 -44.69 14.66
C THR A 620 -4.13 -45.43 14.91
N LYS A 621 -4.43 -45.72 16.19
CA LYS A 621 -5.63 -46.40 16.66
C LYS A 621 -6.05 -45.79 18.00
N GLY A 622 -7.34 -45.72 18.26
CA GLY A 622 -7.86 -45.20 19.51
C GLY A 622 -9.37 -45.42 19.70
N ASP A 623 -9.87 -45.08 20.88
CA ASP A 623 -11.28 -45.09 21.25
C ASP A 623 -11.87 -43.68 21.09
N PRO A 624 -13.19 -43.55 20.79
CA PRO A 624 -13.88 -42.27 20.84
C PRO A 624 -13.79 -41.61 22.22
N GLU A 625 -13.85 -40.28 22.24
CA GLU A 625 -13.81 -39.43 23.44
C GLU A 625 -12.49 -39.51 24.25
N ILE A 626 -11.45 -40.14 23.71
CA ILE A 626 -10.10 -40.13 24.27
C ILE A 626 -9.21 -39.13 23.53
N GLU A 627 -8.42 -38.39 24.31
CA GLU A 627 -7.46 -37.42 23.81
C GLU A 627 -6.13 -38.10 23.42
N TYR A 628 -5.66 -37.82 22.21
CA TYR A 628 -4.41 -38.36 21.66
C TYR A 628 -3.45 -37.25 21.27
N ASP A 629 -2.18 -37.40 21.66
CA ASP A 629 -1.10 -36.49 21.28
C ASP A 629 -0.56 -36.80 19.88
N PHE A 630 -0.39 -35.75 19.09
CA PHE A 630 0.25 -35.75 17.79
C PHE A 630 1.39 -34.74 17.77
N SER A 631 2.45 -35.09 17.04
CA SER A 631 3.62 -34.25 16.90
C SER A 631 4.13 -34.21 15.46
N SER A 632 4.74 -33.10 15.10
CA SER A 632 5.50 -32.95 13.85
C SER A 632 6.59 -31.90 14.05
N ASN A 633 7.53 -31.85 13.11
CA ASN A 633 8.53 -30.80 13.02
C ASN A 633 8.81 -30.45 11.55
N THR A 634 9.43 -29.30 11.37
CA THR A 634 9.98 -28.85 10.09
C THR A 634 11.06 -27.80 10.34
N THR A 635 11.77 -27.42 9.30
CA THR A 635 12.74 -26.33 9.33
C THR A 635 12.35 -25.25 8.35
N ASP A 636 12.61 -24.02 8.77
CA ASP A 636 12.65 -22.84 7.92
C ASP A 636 14.06 -22.67 7.32
N PRO A 637 14.23 -22.40 6.00
CA PRO A 637 15.53 -22.26 5.35
C PRO A 637 16.39 -21.10 5.89
N GLU A 638 15.77 -20.02 6.35
CA GLU A 638 16.39 -18.85 6.97
C GLU A 638 16.59 -19.02 8.47
N GLY A 639 15.94 -20.03 9.06
CA GLY A 639 15.92 -20.26 10.49
C GLY A 639 14.90 -19.40 11.21
N ASP A 640 13.92 -18.86 10.50
CA ASP A 640 12.82 -18.10 11.09
C ASP A 640 11.96 -18.97 12.01
N LYS A 641 11.18 -18.29 12.85
CA LYS A 641 10.27 -18.98 13.75
C LYS A 641 9.03 -19.43 13.00
N ILE A 642 8.52 -20.59 13.39
CA ILE A 642 7.47 -21.29 12.66
C ILE A 642 6.24 -21.56 13.52
N PHE A 643 5.08 -21.54 12.88
CA PHE A 643 3.79 -21.97 13.41
C PHE A 643 3.36 -23.26 12.71
N TYR A 644 2.57 -24.09 13.38
CA TYR A 644 2.02 -25.34 12.85
C TYR A 644 0.50 -25.33 12.86
N LEU A 645 -0.12 -25.88 11.83
CA LEU A 645 -1.56 -26.13 11.77
C LEU A 645 -1.81 -27.61 11.49
N PHE A 646 -2.49 -28.30 12.41
CA PHE A 646 -2.91 -29.69 12.24
C PHE A 646 -4.38 -29.72 11.78
N ASP A 647 -4.65 -30.42 10.69
CA ASP A 647 -5.99 -30.80 10.23
C ASP A 647 -6.27 -32.22 10.72
N TRP A 648 -7.34 -32.39 11.49
CA TRP A 648 -7.69 -33.63 12.16
C TRP A 648 -8.50 -34.60 11.30
N GLY A 649 -8.90 -34.20 10.10
CA GLY A 649 -9.67 -35.02 9.17
C GLY A 649 -11.16 -35.18 9.50
N ASP A 650 -11.66 -34.49 10.52
CA ASP A 650 -13.07 -34.48 10.94
C ASP A 650 -13.79 -33.15 10.65
N GLY A 651 -13.12 -32.23 9.94
CA GLY A 651 -13.59 -30.88 9.66
C GLY A 651 -13.16 -29.83 10.69
N THR A 652 -12.32 -30.21 11.66
CA THR A 652 -11.69 -29.29 12.62
C THR A 652 -10.18 -29.25 12.46
N ASP A 653 -9.55 -28.20 12.99
CA ASP A 653 -8.09 -28.02 13.00
C ASP A 653 -7.61 -27.47 14.37
N SER A 654 -6.29 -27.36 14.53
CA SER A 654 -5.67 -26.94 15.79
C SER A 654 -5.58 -25.42 16.00
N ASP A 655 -6.05 -24.61 15.05
CA ASP A 655 -5.51 -23.26 14.80
C ASP A 655 -3.97 -23.25 14.62
N TRP A 656 -3.40 -22.09 14.31
CA TRP A 656 -1.95 -21.93 14.22
C TRP A 656 -1.29 -21.95 15.60
N LEU A 657 -0.48 -22.98 15.84
CA LEU A 657 0.28 -23.21 17.06
C LEU A 657 1.70 -22.66 16.92
N GLY A 658 2.12 -21.74 17.80
CA GLY A 658 3.48 -21.20 17.80
C GLY A 658 3.57 -19.78 18.35
N PRO A 659 4.69 -19.06 18.08
CA PRO A 659 5.81 -19.49 17.25
C PRO A 659 6.81 -20.42 17.98
N TYR A 660 7.36 -21.39 17.25
CA TYR A 660 8.45 -22.29 17.64
C TYR A 660 9.75 -21.89 16.92
N ASN A 661 10.93 -22.30 17.41
CA ASN A 661 12.15 -22.11 16.61
C ASN A 661 12.19 -23.13 15.46
N SER A 662 12.82 -22.77 14.34
CA SER A 662 13.06 -23.69 13.21
C SER A 662 13.67 -25.02 13.70
N GLY A 663 13.02 -26.14 13.36
CA GLY A 663 13.41 -27.49 13.76
C GLY A 663 12.81 -28.00 15.08
N ASP A 664 12.14 -27.15 15.86
CA ASP A 664 11.48 -27.58 17.10
C ASP A 664 10.27 -28.50 16.79
N ILE A 665 9.99 -29.42 17.72
CA ILE A 665 8.83 -30.31 17.62
C ILE A 665 7.61 -29.60 18.20
N CYS A 666 6.57 -29.43 17.39
CA CYS A 666 5.25 -29.05 17.87
C CYS A 666 4.48 -30.30 18.29
N THR A 667 3.88 -30.27 19.48
CA THR A 667 2.99 -31.33 19.98
C THR A 667 1.65 -30.71 20.35
N THR A 668 0.56 -31.34 19.92
CA THR A 668 -0.80 -30.93 20.24
C THR A 668 -1.70 -32.17 20.31
N SER A 669 -2.84 -32.04 20.97
CA SER A 669 -3.76 -33.15 21.22
C SER A 669 -5.10 -32.94 20.52
N HIS A 670 -5.77 -34.04 20.19
CA HIS A 670 -7.12 -34.02 19.65
C HIS A 670 -7.97 -35.17 20.19
N THR A 671 -9.28 -34.97 20.19
CA THR A 671 -10.28 -35.97 20.61
C THR A 671 -11.35 -36.11 19.54
N TRP A 672 -11.60 -37.34 19.08
CA TRP A 672 -12.69 -37.64 18.15
C TRP A 672 -13.91 -38.16 18.90
N SER A 673 -15.08 -37.58 18.65
CA SER A 673 -16.34 -38.02 19.29
C SER A 673 -16.97 -39.25 18.64
N ASN A 674 -16.59 -39.59 17.41
CA ASN A 674 -17.21 -40.66 16.64
C ASN A 674 -16.16 -41.65 16.15
N SER A 675 -16.56 -42.91 16.00
CA SER A 675 -15.75 -43.92 15.32
C SER A 675 -15.60 -43.57 13.83
N GLY A 676 -14.43 -43.83 13.26
CA GLY A 676 -14.11 -43.58 11.86
C GLY A 676 -12.61 -43.63 11.58
N ILE A 677 -12.26 -43.58 10.30
CA ILE A 677 -10.87 -43.41 9.85
C ILE A 677 -10.65 -41.95 9.50
N TYR A 678 -9.72 -41.32 10.21
CA TYR A 678 -9.32 -39.92 10.05
C TYR A 678 -7.92 -39.82 9.43
N TYR A 679 -7.68 -38.72 8.72
CA TYR A 679 -6.43 -38.49 7.99
C TYR A 679 -5.76 -37.21 8.51
N VAL A 680 -4.96 -37.35 9.55
CA VAL A 680 -4.28 -36.23 10.21
C VAL A 680 -3.11 -35.75 9.36
N LYS A 681 -3.06 -34.46 9.06
CA LYS A 681 -1.95 -33.84 8.31
C LYS A 681 -1.59 -32.49 8.94
N VAL A 682 -0.42 -31.98 8.61
CA VAL A 682 0.10 -30.73 9.18
C VAL A 682 0.69 -29.85 8.07
N LYS A 683 0.60 -28.53 8.23
CA LYS A 683 1.40 -27.55 7.48
C LYS A 683 2.06 -26.57 8.44
N ALA A 684 3.08 -25.87 7.96
CA ALA A 684 3.78 -24.83 8.73
C ALA A 684 3.73 -23.48 8.02
N LYS A 685 3.94 -22.41 8.78
CA LYS A 685 4.23 -21.08 8.26
C LYS A 685 5.28 -20.37 9.09
N ASP A 686 6.04 -19.46 8.51
CA ASP A 686 7.00 -18.62 9.23
C ASP A 686 6.34 -17.38 9.88
N THR A 687 7.14 -16.51 10.49
CA THR A 687 6.68 -15.23 11.09
C THR A 687 6.33 -14.14 10.07
N TYR A 688 6.58 -14.39 8.79
CA TYR A 688 6.28 -13.54 7.64
C TYR A 688 5.12 -14.09 6.79
N ASP A 689 4.39 -15.09 7.31
CA ASP A 689 3.24 -15.76 6.69
C ASP A 689 3.57 -16.55 5.39
N GLY A 690 4.83 -16.90 5.14
CA GLY A 690 5.20 -17.88 4.12
C GLY A 690 4.76 -19.28 4.54
N GLU A 691 3.89 -19.93 3.76
CA GLU A 691 3.32 -21.23 4.11
C GLU A 691 3.96 -22.40 3.33
N SER A 692 4.16 -23.53 4.03
CA SER A 692 4.52 -24.81 3.40
C SER A 692 3.31 -25.46 2.71
N ALA A 693 3.57 -26.43 1.82
CA ALA A 693 2.52 -27.38 1.44
C ALA A 693 2.13 -28.28 2.65
N TRP A 694 0.97 -28.92 2.56
CA TRP A 694 0.54 -29.94 3.54
C TRP A 694 1.43 -31.17 3.49
N SER A 695 1.70 -31.76 4.66
CA SER A 695 2.36 -33.06 4.80
C SER A 695 1.53 -34.19 4.18
N ASP A 696 2.16 -35.36 4.01
CA ASP A 696 1.42 -36.62 3.88
C ASP A 696 0.51 -36.83 5.11
N SER A 697 -0.59 -37.57 4.93
CA SER A 697 -1.57 -37.84 5.99
C SER A 697 -1.26 -39.11 6.78
N LEU A 698 -1.30 -39.01 8.11
CA LEU A 698 -1.34 -40.14 9.03
C LEU A 698 -2.78 -40.65 9.15
N SER A 699 -3.01 -41.93 8.83
CA SER A 699 -4.31 -42.56 9.02
C SER A 699 -4.50 -43.00 10.47
N VAL A 700 -5.57 -42.53 11.11
CA VAL A 700 -5.92 -42.80 12.50
C VAL A 700 -7.30 -43.45 12.54
N ALA A 701 -7.38 -44.69 13.05
CA ALA A 701 -8.63 -45.41 13.21
C ALA A 701 -9.18 -45.24 14.63
N ILE A 702 -10.30 -44.53 14.76
CA ILE A 702 -11.04 -44.40 16.01
C ILE A 702 -12.20 -45.38 16.00
N TYR A 703 -12.30 -46.26 17.00
CA TYR A 703 -13.33 -47.29 17.06
C TYR A 703 -13.50 -47.80 18.48
N ILE A 704 -14.67 -48.38 18.78
CA ILE A 704 -14.91 -49.09 20.04
C ILE A 704 -14.52 -50.54 19.79
N SER A 705 -13.47 -51.02 20.46
CA SER A 705 -13.06 -52.43 20.35
C SER A 705 -14.23 -53.34 20.72
N GLY A 706 -14.64 -54.24 19.82
CA GLY A 706 -15.75 -55.16 20.03
C GLY A 706 -17.13 -54.69 19.56
N ASP A 707 -17.28 -53.42 19.16
CA ASP A 707 -18.46 -52.90 18.45
C ASP A 707 -18.31 -53.16 16.94
N CYS A 708 -18.66 -54.37 16.52
CA CYS A 708 -18.43 -54.86 15.18
C CYS A 708 -19.44 -54.32 14.17
N ASN A 709 -20.63 -53.91 14.64
CA ASN A 709 -21.69 -53.38 13.78
C ASN A 709 -21.71 -51.84 13.71
N SER A 710 -20.86 -51.18 14.51
CA SER A 710 -20.69 -49.72 14.58
C SER A 710 -21.93 -48.97 15.08
N ASP A 711 -22.71 -49.57 15.98
CA ASP A 711 -23.90 -48.95 16.59
C ASP A 711 -23.62 -48.27 17.94
N ALA A 712 -22.36 -48.26 18.37
CA ALA A 712 -21.86 -47.75 19.64
C ALA A 712 -22.35 -48.52 20.89
N ILE A 713 -22.93 -49.71 20.71
CA ILE A 713 -23.45 -50.57 21.78
C ILE A 713 -22.86 -51.97 21.63
N MET A 714 -21.86 -52.27 22.46
CA MET A 714 -21.28 -53.60 22.49
C MET A 714 -22.26 -54.64 23.10
N ASP A 715 -22.90 -55.44 22.26
CA ASP A 715 -23.88 -56.45 22.65
C ASP A 715 -23.85 -57.74 21.80
N LEU A 716 -24.95 -58.52 21.81
CA LEU A 716 -25.02 -59.78 21.08
C LEU A 716 -25.02 -59.57 19.56
N GLU A 717 -25.48 -58.43 19.08
CA GLU A 717 -25.52 -58.09 17.66
C GLU A 717 -24.11 -57.99 17.07
N ASP A 718 -23.11 -57.54 17.84
CA ASP A 718 -21.70 -57.53 17.43
C ASP A 718 -21.13 -58.94 17.26
N VAL A 719 -21.44 -59.82 18.21
CA VAL A 719 -21.06 -61.24 18.13
C VAL A 719 -21.66 -61.86 16.87
N LEU A 720 -22.93 -61.54 16.57
CA LEU A 720 -23.60 -62.02 15.37
C LEU A 720 -23.03 -61.41 14.09
N TYR A 721 -22.66 -60.13 14.11
CA TYR A 721 -22.03 -59.43 13.01
C TYR A 721 -20.68 -60.05 12.66
N LEU A 722 -19.83 -60.27 13.66
CA LEU A 722 -18.51 -60.87 13.50
C LEU A 722 -18.58 -62.32 12.99
N ILE A 723 -19.53 -63.12 13.51
CA ILE A 723 -19.81 -64.47 12.98
C ILE A 723 -20.28 -64.41 11.52
N ASN A 724 -21.10 -63.41 11.18
CA ASN A 724 -21.62 -63.25 9.82
C ASN A 724 -20.50 -62.88 8.84
N TYR A 725 -19.60 -61.98 9.24
CA TYR A 725 -18.38 -61.67 8.50
C TYR A 725 -17.50 -62.91 8.29
N LEU A 726 -17.09 -63.58 9.37
CA LEU A 726 -16.12 -64.68 9.33
C LEU A 726 -16.63 -65.92 8.60
N TYR A 727 -17.92 -66.26 8.74
CA TYR A 727 -18.44 -67.58 8.33
C TYR A 727 -19.59 -67.54 7.35
N LYS A 728 -20.19 -66.38 7.08
CA LYS A 728 -21.40 -66.27 6.24
C LYS A 728 -21.26 -65.25 5.11
N GLY A 729 -20.08 -64.65 4.92
CA GLY A 729 -19.81 -63.70 3.86
C GLY A 729 -20.48 -62.33 4.05
N GLY A 730 -20.74 -61.95 5.31
CA GLY A 730 -21.19 -60.60 5.66
C GLY A 730 -20.09 -59.54 5.43
N PRO A 731 -20.46 -58.24 5.51
CA PRO A 731 -19.48 -57.15 5.46
C PRO A 731 -18.48 -57.25 6.61
N ALA A 732 -17.26 -56.75 6.39
CA ALA A 732 -16.26 -56.60 7.45
C ALA A 732 -16.66 -55.47 8.40
N PRO A 733 -16.25 -55.53 9.68
CA PRO A 733 -16.23 -54.35 10.54
C PRO A 733 -15.48 -53.20 9.86
N ASP A 734 -15.90 -51.95 10.11
CA ASP A 734 -15.29 -50.75 9.56
C ASP A 734 -15.06 -49.72 10.67
N PRO A 735 -13.81 -49.55 11.16
CA PRO A 735 -12.59 -50.20 10.68
C PRO A 735 -12.56 -51.70 11.03
N LEU A 736 -11.77 -52.49 10.28
CA LEU A 736 -11.65 -53.96 10.47
C LEU A 736 -11.25 -54.30 11.91
N GLU A 737 -10.41 -53.46 12.50
CA GLU A 737 -9.92 -53.50 13.86
C GLU A 737 -11.02 -53.54 14.93
N ALA A 738 -12.22 -53.00 14.67
CA ALA A 738 -13.32 -53.08 15.61
C ALA A 738 -13.75 -54.53 15.89
N GLY A 739 -13.46 -55.45 14.95
CA GLY A 739 -13.69 -56.88 15.10
C GLY A 739 -12.59 -57.65 15.86
N ASP A 740 -11.43 -57.04 16.13
CA ASP A 740 -10.32 -57.65 16.86
C ASP A 740 -10.49 -57.40 18.37
N ALA A 741 -11.49 -58.06 18.96
CA ALA A 741 -11.84 -57.89 20.37
C ALA A 741 -10.75 -58.43 21.33
N SER A 742 -9.88 -59.33 20.85
CA SER A 742 -8.76 -59.89 21.61
C SER A 742 -7.48 -59.06 21.52
N CYS A 743 -7.41 -58.12 20.58
CA CYS A 743 -6.29 -57.23 20.29
C CYS A 743 -5.00 -57.95 19.88
N ASP A 744 -5.11 -59.07 19.16
CA ASP A 744 -3.96 -59.86 18.71
C ASP A 744 -3.50 -59.53 17.28
N GLY A 745 -4.23 -58.63 16.61
CA GLY A 745 -4.00 -58.17 15.24
C GLY A 745 -4.70 -59.02 14.17
N VAL A 746 -5.53 -60.01 14.55
CA VAL A 746 -6.20 -60.93 13.63
C VAL A 746 -7.67 -61.10 14.02
N VAL A 747 -8.57 -60.68 13.13
CA VAL A 747 -10.02 -60.91 13.32
C VAL A 747 -10.38 -62.37 13.03
N ASP A 748 -10.64 -63.17 14.07
CA ASP A 748 -11.00 -64.59 13.95
C ASP A 748 -11.99 -65.12 15.02
N LEU A 749 -12.04 -66.44 15.22
CA LEU A 749 -12.96 -67.07 16.18
C LEU A 749 -12.65 -66.69 17.64
N GLU A 750 -11.40 -66.36 17.94
CA GLU A 750 -10.97 -65.94 19.26
C GLU A 750 -11.68 -64.66 19.70
N ASP A 751 -11.86 -63.68 18.81
CA ASP A 751 -12.58 -62.45 19.09
C ASP A 751 -14.06 -62.69 19.37
N VAL A 752 -14.69 -63.59 18.62
CA VAL A 752 -16.07 -64.03 18.87
C VAL A 752 -16.18 -64.65 20.28
N LEU A 753 -15.21 -65.48 20.67
CA LEU A 753 -15.18 -66.09 22.00
C LEU A 753 -14.89 -65.05 23.10
N TYR A 754 -14.05 -64.05 22.80
CA TYR A 754 -13.71 -62.95 23.70
C TYR A 754 -14.95 -62.12 24.02
N LEU A 755 -15.70 -61.68 22.99
CA LEU A 755 -16.96 -60.94 23.16
C LEU A 755 -18.01 -61.72 23.96
N ILE A 756 -18.18 -63.02 23.67
CA ILE A 756 -19.10 -63.88 24.45
C ILE A 756 -18.67 -63.98 25.93
N ASN A 757 -17.36 -64.09 26.20
CA ASN A 757 -16.86 -64.17 27.57
C ASN A 757 -17.03 -62.84 28.31
N TYR A 758 -16.79 -61.70 27.65
CA TYR A 758 -17.07 -60.38 28.18
C TYR A 758 -18.56 -60.22 28.53
N LEU A 759 -19.45 -60.40 27.56
CA LEU A 759 -20.89 -60.16 27.71
C LEU A 759 -21.57 -61.09 28.72
N TYR A 760 -21.13 -62.35 28.82
CA TYR A 760 -21.89 -63.38 29.58
C TYR A 760 -21.10 -64.09 30.67
N LYS A 761 -19.78 -63.90 30.79
CA LYS A 761 -18.94 -64.61 31.77
C LYS A 761 -18.05 -63.70 32.61
N SER A 762 -18.36 -62.41 32.66
CA SER A 762 -17.57 -61.41 33.40
C SER A 762 -16.10 -61.38 32.97
N GLY A 763 -15.85 -61.60 31.66
CA GLY A 763 -14.54 -61.36 31.06
C GLY A 763 -14.18 -59.87 31.05
N PRO A 764 -12.91 -59.54 30.76
CA PRO A 764 -12.46 -58.15 30.58
C PRO A 764 -13.16 -57.46 29.39
N VAL A 765 -13.31 -56.14 29.48
CA VAL A 765 -13.77 -55.28 28.36
C VAL A 765 -12.75 -55.39 27.21
N PRO A 766 -13.19 -55.56 25.94
CA PRO A 766 -12.30 -55.44 24.79
C PRO A 766 -11.66 -54.05 24.72
N SER A 767 -10.35 -53.97 24.55
CA SER A 767 -9.61 -52.72 24.45
C SER A 767 -8.31 -52.95 23.70
N CYS A 768 -8.13 -52.13 22.67
CA CYS A 768 -6.91 -51.88 21.92
C CYS A 768 -6.57 -50.39 22.08
#